data_AF-A0AA35CKS2-F1
#
_entry.id   AF-A0AA35CKS2-F1
#
_cell.length_a   1.000
_cell.length_b   1.000
_cell.length_c   1.000
_cell.angle_alpha   90.00
_cell.angle_beta   90.00
_cell.angle_gamma   90.00
#
_symmetry.space_group_name_H-M   'P 1'
#
loop_
_entity.id
_entity.type
_entity.pdbx_description
1 polymer ?
#
loop_
_entity_poly.entity_id
_entity_poly.type
_entity_poly.pdbx_seq_one_letter_code
_entity_poly.pdbx_strand_id
1 'polypeptide(L)'
;MRKRLRQLAVATLVALGLTVAGPVGAPGHTSAAAPEVLRLRTATVQLWKGFSPSLQEQGRSLYVVKFDGPVRPEWVAALRRLGAEVGDYLPDFAFLVRMDGAQARAVRVLPHVRAVGHFTPQAKVDPGLRTARGPLYVRALSFGPGDRAAGALQALGVRPVAVRGRFVVARLDAAQAMSWARSGDVVYVERVQPYRLWNDQAAGVLRVRSAAWPKGLDGSGQVVGVADTGLDTGNLDDMHPDFAGRVQALYALGRQGDASDTHGHGTHVAGSIVGTGAASDGRVRGMAPGARLVFQSVLDGQGGLGGIPEDLTILFDQAYRAGARIHSDSWGVPVESGGDVYDAQAQAVDRFVWEHRDMAILFAAGNDGDHDRDGKPNYGTVSSPGTAKNAITIGASENNRPDKGKYGDNVDEVALFSSRGPTDDGRVKPDLVAPGTWVLSARSSKAPDQNFWQGYDSRYAFMGGTSMATPLSAGVTALVRQHFEKDLGVTPQASLLKAALINGARPIQGDHRDYGWGRIDLDATLGRPMLFDNESTALSTGDAKTYTYTVKPGQAFRATLVWSDYPASPAAQKALVNDLDLEVRGPDGKVILGNHMLGQDGPDRVNNVENVWIDQPQEGTYTVTVRGYNVPQGPQRYALVVSGDVAAGGENPPPGEPPADRVPPDVRLTAPAAGETLSGTVTLAAEAEDDGTGVERVEFLVDGKPVGTATAAPYRVQWDSTAVADGEHRIAARATDKAGNRAETEPVSVVVRNGGGQEPGPVPGTVAETFTGSLNPWVGPLRVWFEAPAPGPVTLQGKTDGAGMSVVVLGPDGATVGGGTSADLARGVRFEAKAAGTYSAVIQPQAPRGTYVLTVMHPAGKGLAQEVRSGRLGAGGQRTARFDVTAGRTGALNVSLGWTGRAALDLYVLDASGQVVAYSAGSGLNPATVSLLARPSRYTVLAVARSGNADFTVTLTYPK
;
A
#
# COMPACT_ATOMS: atom_id res chain seq x y z
N MET A 1 -27.41 70.54 42.72
CA MET A 1 -26.49 69.86 43.69
C MET A 1 -25.55 68.95 42.90
N ARG A 2 -24.37 68.46 43.34
CA ARG A 2 -23.34 68.77 44.39
C ARG A 2 -22.17 67.82 44.00
N LYS A 3 -20.88 68.17 43.77
CA LYS A 3 -20.10 69.39 43.45
C LYS A 3 -18.89 68.91 42.60
N ARG A 4 -18.27 69.62 41.64
CA ARG A 4 -18.67 70.74 40.74
C ARG A 4 -17.44 71.13 39.86
N LEU A 5 -17.58 71.20 38.51
CA LEU A 5 -16.71 71.98 37.58
C LEU A 5 -15.19 71.57 37.53
N ARG A 6 -14.29 72.04 36.63
CA ARG A 6 -14.34 72.55 35.22
C ARG A 6 -12.93 72.37 34.59
N GLN A 7 -12.77 72.69 33.30
CA GLN A 7 -11.48 72.95 32.63
C GLN A 7 -10.69 74.10 33.32
N LEU A 8 -9.33 74.09 33.29
CA LEU A 8 -8.46 75.15 32.74
C LEU A 8 -6.94 74.90 32.96
N ALA A 9 -6.14 75.18 31.92
CA ALA A 9 -4.86 75.94 31.82
C ALA A 9 -3.75 75.97 32.93
N VAL A 10 -2.69 76.76 32.64
CA VAL A 10 -1.58 77.27 33.53
C VAL A 10 -0.38 76.32 33.75
N ALA A 11 0.90 76.72 33.73
CA ALA A 11 1.62 77.85 33.08
C ALA A 11 3.16 77.61 33.12
N THR A 12 3.95 78.51 32.53
CA THR A 12 5.42 78.43 32.33
C THR A 12 6.17 79.52 33.12
N LEU A 13 7.52 79.48 33.13
CA LEU A 13 8.52 80.38 33.76
C LEU A 13 8.77 80.14 35.27
N VAL A 14 9.99 80.11 35.85
CA VAL A 14 11.36 80.68 35.63
C VAL A 14 11.70 81.78 36.66
N ALA A 15 12.88 81.68 37.28
CA ALA A 15 13.56 82.70 38.08
C ALA A 15 15.10 82.63 37.87
N LEU A 16 15.87 83.64 38.29
CA LEU A 16 17.15 84.00 37.64
C LEU A 16 18.31 84.40 38.60
N GLY A 17 19.56 84.25 38.12
CA GLY A 17 20.79 84.95 38.58
C GLY A 17 21.83 84.03 39.26
N LEU A 18 23.13 83.96 38.94
CA LEU A 18 24.22 84.84 38.39
C LEU A 18 25.20 85.35 39.46
N THR A 19 26.49 84.96 39.36
CA THR A 19 27.71 85.78 39.61
C THR A 19 29.01 85.01 39.25
N VAL A 20 30.19 85.66 39.36
CA VAL A 20 31.45 85.44 38.57
C VAL A 20 32.67 85.84 39.45
N ALA A 21 33.89 85.25 39.45
CA ALA A 21 34.48 84.00 38.92
C ALA A 21 35.88 83.76 39.56
N GLY A 22 36.60 82.68 39.23
CA GLY A 22 37.99 82.39 39.69
C GLY A 22 38.62 81.11 39.05
N PRO A 23 39.96 80.93 38.99
CA PRO A 23 40.58 79.96 38.06
C PRO A 23 41.24 78.69 38.63
N VAL A 24 41.10 77.60 37.85
CA VAL A 24 42.03 76.47 37.55
C VAL A 24 42.67 75.61 38.68
N GLY A 25 42.36 74.31 38.63
CA GLY A 25 43.20 73.20 39.15
C GLY A 25 42.37 72.08 39.80
N ALA A 26 42.39 70.81 39.38
CA ALA A 26 43.00 70.15 38.21
C ALA A 26 42.11 68.94 37.77
N PRO A 27 42.19 68.45 36.52
CA PRO A 27 41.25 67.43 36.02
C PRO A 27 41.55 66.02 36.54
N GLY A 28 40.69 65.49 37.41
CA GLY A 28 40.71 64.11 37.88
C GLY A 28 39.71 63.20 37.17
N HIS A 29 39.95 61.89 37.25
CA HIS A 29 39.02 60.77 37.04
C HIS A 29 37.98 60.88 35.91
N THR A 30 38.31 60.33 34.75
CA THR A 30 37.34 60.06 33.68
C THR A 30 36.23 59.12 34.14
N SER A 31 34.98 59.45 33.80
CA SER A 31 33.79 58.64 34.10
C SER A 31 33.89 57.22 33.55
N ALA A 32 33.48 56.23 34.35
CA ALA A 32 33.37 54.85 33.88
C ALA A 32 32.20 54.71 32.90
N ALA A 33 32.50 54.34 31.65
CA ALA A 33 31.47 54.07 30.65
C ALA A 33 30.49 52.98 31.13
N ALA A 34 29.20 53.19 30.87
CA ALA A 34 28.16 52.23 31.24
C ALA A 34 28.41 50.85 30.59
N PRO A 35 28.10 49.74 31.27
CA PRO A 35 28.32 48.41 30.74
C PRO A 35 27.48 48.17 29.48
N GLU A 36 28.09 47.55 28.47
CA GLU A 36 27.33 47.00 27.35
C GLU A 36 26.59 45.75 27.81
N VAL A 37 25.43 45.48 27.22
CA VAL A 37 24.50 44.45 27.69
C VAL A 37 24.24 43.42 26.60
N LEU A 38 24.57 42.16 26.87
CA LEU A 38 24.09 41.02 26.08
C LEU A 38 22.86 40.42 26.76
N ARG A 39 21.74 40.34 26.02
CA ARG A 39 20.50 39.70 26.49
C ARG A 39 20.46 38.25 26.04
N LEU A 40 20.33 37.32 26.98
CA LEU A 40 20.18 35.89 26.71
C LEU A 40 18.84 35.41 27.27
N ARG A 41 18.32 34.29 26.74
CA ARG A 41 17.07 33.65 27.18
C ARG A 41 16.99 33.43 28.70
N THR A 42 18.13 33.29 29.37
CA THR A 42 18.26 32.91 30.78
C THR A 42 18.58 34.10 31.70
N ALA A 43 19.34 35.09 31.23
CA ALA A 43 19.81 36.22 32.01
C ALA A 43 20.34 37.37 31.13
N THR A 44 20.53 38.53 31.75
CA THR A 44 21.21 39.69 31.17
C THR A 44 22.67 39.70 31.63
N VAL A 45 23.62 39.73 30.70
CA VAL A 45 25.08 39.73 30.99
C VAL A 45 25.66 41.13 30.75
N GLN A 46 26.40 41.65 31.72
CA GLN A 46 27.11 42.93 31.63
C GLN A 46 28.54 42.73 31.10
N LEU A 47 28.88 43.44 30.03
CA LEU A 47 30.17 43.42 29.34
C LEU A 47 30.87 44.78 29.48
N TRP A 48 32.20 44.76 29.59
CA TRP A 48 33.00 45.96 29.84
C TRP A 48 34.20 46.05 28.89
N LYS A 49 34.45 47.24 28.32
CA LYS A 49 35.74 47.59 27.66
C LYS A 49 36.74 48.15 28.69
N GLY A 50 36.25 49.00 29.61
CA GLY A 50 37.02 49.60 30.70
C GLY A 50 37.20 48.70 31.92
N PHE A 51 37.58 49.28 33.06
CA PHE A 51 37.67 48.58 34.35
C PHE A 51 36.34 47.90 34.72
N SER A 52 36.42 46.72 35.33
CA SER A 52 35.27 45.93 35.76
C SER A 52 35.60 45.19 37.05
N PRO A 53 34.80 45.32 38.12
CA PRO A 53 35.07 44.65 39.40
C PRO A 53 35.06 43.11 39.32
N SER A 54 34.34 42.51 38.38
CA SER A 54 34.11 41.06 38.31
C SER A 54 35.17 40.26 37.55
N LEU A 55 36.26 40.88 37.07
CA LEU A 55 37.36 40.20 36.36
C LEU A 55 38.49 39.73 37.31
N GLN A 56 38.17 39.41 38.56
CA GLN A 56 39.12 39.06 39.64
C GLN A 56 39.12 37.58 40.06
N GLU A 57 38.34 36.70 39.40
CA GLU A 57 38.28 35.27 39.79
C GLU A 57 39.65 34.56 39.67
N GLN A 58 39.91 33.66 40.61
CA GLN A 58 41.05 32.75 40.60
C GLN A 58 40.69 31.46 39.87
N GLY A 59 41.59 30.97 39.01
CA GLY A 59 41.33 29.80 38.14
C GLY A 59 40.68 30.17 36.80
N ARG A 60 40.38 29.16 35.98
CA ARG A 60 39.71 29.33 34.67
C ARG A 60 38.20 29.29 34.85
N SER A 61 37.53 30.34 34.40
CA SER A 61 36.09 30.53 34.49
C SER A 61 35.49 30.80 33.10
N LEU A 62 34.17 30.97 33.01
CA LEU A 62 33.50 31.28 31.75
C LEU A 62 33.22 32.78 31.61
N TYR A 63 33.58 33.32 30.46
CA TYR A 63 33.42 34.72 30.08
C TYR A 63 32.70 34.84 28.74
N VAL A 64 31.96 35.93 28.57
CA VAL A 64 31.43 36.36 27.27
C VAL A 64 32.43 37.34 26.67
N VAL A 65 32.90 37.07 25.46
CA VAL A 65 33.77 37.95 24.67
C VAL A 65 33.01 38.39 23.43
N LYS A 66 32.62 39.66 23.36
CA LYS A 66 31.93 40.26 22.22
C LYS A 66 32.93 40.95 21.31
N PHE A 67 32.75 40.84 19.99
CA PHE A 67 33.58 41.52 18.98
C PHE A 67 32.87 42.76 18.42
N ASP A 68 33.64 43.69 17.84
CA ASP A 68 33.15 44.97 17.31
C ASP A 68 32.33 44.84 16.00
N GLY A 69 32.19 43.63 15.45
CA GLY A 69 31.43 43.32 14.22
C GLY A 69 31.49 41.83 13.87
N PRO A 70 31.02 41.43 12.66
CA PRO A 70 31.05 40.05 12.19
C PRO A 70 32.41 39.37 12.37
N VAL A 71 32.43 38.28 13.14
CA VAL A 71 33.67 37.73 13.70
C VAL A 71 34.49 37.00 12.66
N ARG A 72 35.75 37.40 12.50
CA ARG A 72 36.68 36.79 11.55
C ARG A 72 37.53 35.67 12.18
N PRO A 73 37.96 34.65 11.42
CA PRO A 73 38.74 33.52 11.96
C PRO A 73 40.02 33.94 12.68
N GLU A 74 40.71 34.98 12.19
CA GLU A 74 41.96 35.50 12.78
C GLU A 74 41.74 36.17 14.14
N TRP A 75 40.53 36.68 14.42
CA TRP A 75 40.15 37.23 15.72
C TRP A 75 39.92 36.11 16.75
N VAL A 76 39.25 35.03 16.35
CA VAL A 76 39.09 33.82 17.18
C VAL A 76 40.46 33.16 17.44
N ALA A 77 41.34 33.14 16.44
CA ALA A 77 42.73 32.69 16.61
C ALA A 77 43.53 33.58 17.57
N ALA A 78 43.25 34.89 17.63
CA ALA A 78 43.89 35.79 18.61
C ALA A 78 43.51 35.45 20.05
N LEU A 79 42.26 35.05 20.32
CA LEU A 79 41.85 34.54 21.64
C LEU A 79 42.64 33.28 22.03
N ARG A 80 42.72 32.32 21.09
CA ARG A 80 43.44 31.05 21.30
C ARG A 80 44.94 31.25 21.53
N ARG A 81 45.58 32.21 20.85
CA ARG A 81 46.99 32.61 21.09
C ARG A 81 47.24 33.17 22.49
N LEU A 82 46.22 33.73 23.15
CA LEU A 82 46.30 34.17 24.56
C LEU A 82 45.99 33.03 25.56
N GLY A 83 45.93 31.77 25.12
CA GLY A 83 45.67 30.60 25.97
C GLY A 83 44.21 30.44 26.39
N ALA A 84 43.29 31.23 25.84
CA ALA A 84 41.86 31.12 26.09
C ALA A 84 41.24 29.99 25.23
N GLU A 85 40.46 29.10 25.86
CA GLU A 85 39.66 28.12 25.11
C GLU A 85 38.39 28.83 24.61
N VAL A 86 38.17 28.87 23.29
CA VAL A 86 36.94 29.42 22.69
C VAL A 86 35.94 28.30 22.47
N GLY A 87 34.75 28.44 23.06
CA GLY A 87 33.65 27.49 22.97
C GLY A 87 32.49 28.03 22.14
N ASP A 88 31.29 27.87 22.67
CA ASP A 88 30.03 28.04 21.94
C ASP A 88 29.75 29.53 21.56
N TYR A 89 29.21 29.78 20.37
CA TYR A 89 28.86 31.12 19.89
C TYR A 89 27.61 31.68 20.59
N LEU A 90 27.55 33.00 20.75
CA LEU A 90 26.45 33.74 21.36
C LEU A 90 26.00 34.90 20.44
N PRO A 91 24.74 35.37 20.55
CA PRO A 91 24.25 36.50 19.76
C PRO A 91 25.11 37.76 19.85
N ASP A 92 24.90 38.68 18.91
CA ASP A 92 25.63 39.95 18.77
C ASP A 92 27.16 39.77 18.62
N PHE A 93 27.63 38.85 17.78
CA PHE A 93 29.06 38.65 17.53
C PHE A 93 29.88 38.28 18.78
N ALA A 94 29.30 37.48 19.68
CA ALA A 94 29.93 37.09 20.93
C ALA A 94 30.27 35.61 21.00
N PHE A 95 31.23 35.25 21.84
CA PHE A 95 31.62 33.87 22.13
C PHE A 95 31.67 33.61 23.63
N LEU A 96 31.33 32.39 24.01
CA LEU A 96 31.59 31.85 25.33
C LEU A 96 33.03 31.33 25.39
N VAL A 97 33.84 31.85 26.31
CA VAL A 97 35.28 31.63 26.35
C VAL A 97 35.70 31.19 27.76
N ARG A 98 36.38 30.05 27.87
CA ARG A 98 36.94 29.52 29.12
C ARG A 98 38.38 29.98 29.26
N MET A 99 38.62 30.86 30.22
CA MET A 99 39.91 31.52 30.44
C MET A 99 40.06 31.97 31.90
N ASP A 100 41.26 32.31 32.34
CA ASP A 100 41.47 32.92 33.65
C ASP A 100 41.34 34.46 33.62
N GLY A 101 41.34 35.10 34.80
CA GLY A 101 41.22 36.56 34.91
C GLY A 101 42.35 37.36 34.26
N ALA A 102 43.57 36.81 34.11
CA ALA A 102 44.66 37.48 33.42
C ALA A 102 44.50 37.40 31.90
N GLN A 103 44.13 36.22 31.39
CA GLN A 103 43.74 36.00 30.00
C GLN A 103 42.55 36.89 29.60
N ALA A 104 41.52 36.99 30.45
CA ALA A 104 40.37 37.87 30.21
C ALA A 104 40.77 39.36 30.12
N ARG A 105 41.73 39.82 30.92
CA ARG A 105 42.27 41.19 30.84
C ARG A 105 43.07 41.42 29.54
N ALA A 106 43.83 40.43 29.08
CA ALA A 106 44.58 40.49 27.82
C ALA A 106 43.65 40.44 26.59
N VAL A 107 42.62 39.58 26.61
CA VAL A 107 41.60 39.48 25.55
C VAL A 107 40.82 40.80 25.39
N ARG A 108 40.43 41.45 26.50
CA ARG A 108 39.65 42.70 26.48
C ARG A 108 40.36 43.88 25.79
N VAL A 109 41.69 43.87 25.72
CA VAL A 109 42.49 44.94 25.06
C VAL A 109 42.83 44.64 23.60
N LEU A 110 42.36 43.53 23.03
CA LEU A 110 42.50 43.26 21.60
C LEU A 110 41.70 44.28 20.76
N PRO A 111 42.22 44.72 19.60
CA PRO A 111 41.66 45.85 18.84
C PRO A 111 40.27 45.60 18.22
N HIS A 112 39.80 44.35 18.21
CA HIS A 112 38.49 43.95 17.64
C HIS A 112 37.51 43.39 18.69
N VAL A 113 37.92 43.32 19.97
CA VAL A 113 37.08 42.82 21.07
C VAL A 113 36.31 43.99 21.67
N ARG A 114 35.01 44.07 21.35
CA ARG A 114 34.07 45.09 21.81
C ARG A 114 34.03 45.21 23.33
N ALA A 115 33.86 44.08 24.02
CA ALA A 115 33.71 44.04 25.46
C ALA A 115 33.89 42.61 26.01
N VAL A 116 34.28 42.50 27.27
CA VAL A 116 34.36 41.22 28.00
C VAL A 116 33.54 41.29 29.28
N GLY A 117 32.80 40.23 29.59
CA GLY A 117 32.02 40.11 30.82
C GLY A 117 32.01 38.69 31.37
N HIS A 118 31.63 38.52 32.62
CA HIS A 118 31.59 37.21 33.28
C HIS A 118 30.29 36.45 32.95
N PHE A 119 30.38 35.16 32.63
CA PHE A 119 29.21 34.33 32.36
C PHE A 119 28.70 33.70 33.67
N THR A 120 27.80 34.44 34.33
CA THR A 120 27.40 34.17 35.72
C THR A 120 26.65 32.83 35.89
N PRO A 121 26.69 32.21 37.09
CA PRO A 121 25.89 31.01 37.39
C PRO A 121 24.40 31.17 37.08
N GLN A 122 23.84 32.38 37.23
CA GLN A 122 22.47 32.70 36.87
C GLN A 122 22.22 32.56 35.37
N ALA A 123 23.15 33.00 34.51
CA ALA A 123 23.04 32.82 33.06
C ALA A 123 23.12 31.35 32.63
N LYS A 124 23.84 30.54 33.41
CA LYS A 124 24.05 29.11 33.16
C LYS A 124 22.92 28.19 33.63
N VAL A 125 22.04 28.60 34.54
CA VAL A 125 20.97 27.72 35.09
C VAL A 125 19.63 28.08 34.48
N ASP A 126 18.88 27.09 33.99
CA ASP A 126 17.51 27.28 33.49
C ASP A 126 16.59 28.00 34.50
N PRO A 127 15.81 29.03 34.08
CA PRO A 127 14.93 29.76 35.00
C PRO A 127 13.94 28.90 35.79
N GLY A 128 13.41 27.82 35.22
CA GLY A 128 12.48 26.90 35.88
C GLY A 128 13.16 25.96 36.88
N LEU A 129 14.47 25.74 36.76
CA LEU A 129 15.25 24.99 37.75
C LEU A 129 15.57 25.86 39.00
N ARG A 130 15.69 27.18 38.85
CA ARG A 130 16.01 28.10 39.96
C ARG A 130 14.92 28.16 41.05
N THR A 131 13.67 27.84 40.70
CA THR A 131 12.51 27.87 41.60
C THR A 131 12.03 26.46 42.01
N ALA A 132 12.77 25.42 41.62
CA ALA A 132 12.39 24.03 41.89
C ALA A 132 12.38 23.69 43.39
N ARG A 133 11.34 22.95 43.82
CA ARG A 133 11.22 22.44 45.19
C ARG A 133 11.79 21.01 45.28
N GLY A 134 12.96 20.88 45.90
CA GLY A 134 13.62 19.60 46.18
C GLY A 134 14.49 19.03 45.04
N PRO A 135 15.18 17.89 45.27
CA PRO A 135 16.19 17.37 44.33
C PRO A 135 15.59 16.71 43.08
N LEU A 136 15.86 17.32 41.92
CA LEU A 136 15.48 16.84 40.60
C LEU A 136 16.66 16.16 39.89
N TYR A 137 16.38 15.32 38.90
CA TYR A 137 17.41 14.99 37.92
C TYR A 137 17.67 16.23 37.05
N VAL A 138 18.95 16.55 36.86
CA VAL A 138 19.43 17.73 36.12
C VAL A 138 20.56 17.33 35.19
N ARG A 139 20.63 17.97 34.03
CA ARG A 139 21.66 17.75 33.00
C ARG A 139 22.47 19.02 32.88
N ALA A 140 23.80 18.90 32.92
CA ALA A 140 24.71 19.95 32.53
C ALA A 140 25.32 19.67 31.15
N LEU A 141 25.46 20.74 30.37
CA LEU A 141 26.41 20.80 29.25
C LEU A 141 27.76 21.27 29.80
N SER A 142 28.81 20.49 29.57
CA SER A 142 30.19 20.88 29.88
C SER A 142 30.81 21.71 28.77
N PHE A 143 31.79 22.54 29.12
CA PHE A 143 32.63 23.28 28.17
C PHE A 143 33.57 22.35 27.36
N GLY A 144 33.85 21.14 27.86
CA GLY A 144 34.65 20.13 27.14
C GLY A 144 34.15 18.71 27.45
N PRO A 145 35.03 17.70 27.50
CA PRO A 145 34.67 16.36 27.95
C PRO A 145 33.94 16.40 29.29
N GLY A 146 32.82 15.67 29.40
CA GLY A 146 31.88 15.74 30.51
C GLY A 146 32.52 15.46 31.87
N ASP A 147 33.58 14.66 31.91
CA ASP A 147 34.35 14.37 33.13
C ASP A 147 34.88 15.63 33.82
N ARG A 148 35.20 16.71 33.07
CA ARG A 148 35.59 18.01 33.65
C ARG A 148 34.46 18.63 34.48
N ALA A 149 33.22 18.56 33.99
CA ALA A 149 32.04 19.01 34.75
C ALA A 149 31.63 18.01 35.84
N ALA A 150 31.83 16.70 35.63
CA ALA A 150 31.49 15.66 36.60
C ALA A 150 32.41 15.70 37.84
N GLY A 151 33.69 16.04 37.67
CA GLY A 151 34.61 16.28 38.79
C GLY A 151 34.10 17.37 39.74
N ALA A 152 33.48 18.43 39.22
CA ALA A 152 32.91 19.51 40.02
C ALA A 152 31.69 19.09 40.88
N LEU A 153 31.05 17.95 40.61
CA LEU A 153 29.98 17.40 41.47
C LEU A 153 30.55 16.80 42.77
N GLN A 154 31.80 16.32 42.76
CA GLN A 154 32.42 15.67 43.92
C GLN A 154 32.53 16.64 45.10
N ALA A 155 32.84 17.91 44.84
CA ALA A 155 32.88 18.99 45.82
C ALA A 155 31.49 19.35 46.41
N LEU A 156 30.40 18.86 45.81
CA LEU A 156 29.02 18.98 46.32
C LEU A 156 28.55 17.70 47.04
N GLY A 157 29.41 16.69 47.17
CA GLY A 157 29.07 15.37 47.72
C GLY A 157 28.20 14.50 46.79
N VAL A 158 27.98 14.91 45.54
CA VAL A 158 27.08 14.22 44.60
C VAL A 158 27.89 13.42 43.57
N ARG A 159 27.43 12.20 43.28
CA ARG A 159 27.95 11.39 42.18
C ARG A 159 27.17 11.66 40.90
N PRO A 160 27.82 11.72 39.72
CA PRO A 160 27.11 11.75 38.45
C PRO A 160 26.28 10.46 38.28
N VAL A 161 25.06 10.62 37.76
CA VAL A 161 24.15 9.54 37.36
C VAL A 161 24.54 9.00 35.98
N ALA A 162 25.04 9.87 35.10
CA ALA A 162 25.65 9.50 33.82
C ALA A 162 26.63 10.59 33.35
N VAL A 163 27.64 10.19 32.59
CA VAL A 163 28.51 11.08 31.80
C VAL A 163 28.54 10.54 30.37
N ARG A 164 28.25 11.37 29.36
CA ARG A 164 28.29 10.99 27.93
C ARG A 164 28.68 12.21 27.08
N GLY A 165 29.83 12.14 26.38
CA GLY A 165 30.32 13.25 25.55
C GLY A 165 30.56 14.52 26.38
N ARG A 166 29.95 15.65 25.98
CA ARG A 166 29.95 16.90 26.78
C ARG A 166 28.90 16.91 27.92
N PHE A 167 28.01 15.92 28.03
CA PHE A 167 26.88 15.95 28.97
C PHE A 167 27.15 15.19 30.27
N VAL A 168 26.68 15.75 31.38
CA VAL A 168 26.66 15.12 32.70
C VAL A 168 25.25 15.18 33.27
N VAL A 169 24.75 14.06 33.79
CA VAL A 169 23.47 14.00 34.53
C VAL A 169 23.77 13.79 36.01
N ALA A 170 23.08 14.52 36.87
CA ALA A 170 23.15 14.40 38.33
C ALA A 170 21.74 14.51 38.93
N ARG A 171 21.59 14.22 40.23
CA ARG A 171 20.37 14.54 40.99
C ARG A 171 20.68 15.64 41.99
N LEU A 172 20.21 16.86 41.74
CA LEU A 172 20.52 18.07 42.49
C LEU A 172 19.25 18.85 42.84
N ASP A 173 19.23 19.54 43.98
CA ASP A 173 18.29 20.65 44.21
C ASP A 173 18.73 21.95 43.50
N ALA A 174 17.89 22.99 43.58
CA ALA A 174 18.15 24.27 42.94
C ALA A 174 19.43 24.99 43.46
N ALA A 175 19.76 24.84 44.75
CA ALA A 175 20.96 25.45 45.34
C ALA A 175 22.22 24.69 44.93
N GLN A 176 22.16 23.35 44.92
CA GLN A 176 23.22 22.49 44.42
C GLN A 176 23.48 22.73 42.91
N ALA A 177 22.44 22.87 42.09
CA ALA A 177 22.56 23.20 40.66
C ALA A 177 23.19 24.59 40.43
N MET A 178 22.76 25.60 41.20
CA MET A 178 23.38 26.93 41.20
C MET A 178 24.83 26.92 41.70
N SER A 179 25.20 25.98 42.57
CA SER A 179 26.59 25.78 43.01
C SER A 179 27.44 25.12 41.93
N TRP A 180 26.93 24.06 41.29
CA TRP A 180 27.62 23.35 40.19
C TRP A 180 27.91 24.28 39.01
N ALA A 181 26.97 25.16 38.68
CA ALA A 181 27.12 26.19 37.64
C ALA A 181 28.28 27.17 37.89
N ARG A 182 28.81 27.29 39.12
CA ARG A 182 30.02 28.10 39.38
C ARG A 182 31.27 27.54 38.70
N SER A 183 31.29 26.26 38.32
CA SER A 183 32.42 25.66 37.63
C SER A 183 32.67 26.31 36.26
N GLY A 184 33.94 26.62 35.96
CA GLY A 184 34.40 27.03 34.63
C GLY A 184 34.26 25.94 33.56
N ASP A 185 33.93 24.71 33.94
CA ASP A 185 33.68 23.58 33.03
C ASP A 185 32.20 23.30 32.80
N VAL A 186 31.29 24.07 33.42
CA VAL A 186 29.84 23.97 33.22
C VAL A 186 29.35 25.18 32.42
N VAL A 187 28.74 24.91 31.26
CA VAL A 187 28.17 25.89 30.32
C VAL A 187 26.71 26.16 30.60
N TYR A 188 25.91 25.10 30.77
CA TYR A 188 24.47 25.21 31.00
C TYR A 188 24.00 24.09 31.92
N VAL A 189 22.98 24.34 32.74
CA VAL A 189 22.34 23.36 33.64
C VAL A 189 20.83 23.49 33.54
N GLU A 190 20.18 22.40 33.15
CA GLU A 190 18.74 22.28 32.95
C GLU A 190 18.16 21.11 33.76
N ARG A 191 16.84 21.08 33.93
CA ARG A 191 16.14 19.91 34.45
C ARG A 191 16.19 18.78 33.40
N VAL A 192 16.53 17.55 33.81
CA VAL A 192 16.18 16.37 33.02
C VAL A 192 14.68 16.24 33.03
N GLN A 193 14.05 16.59 31.91
CA GLN A 193 12.66 16.23 31.67
C GLN A 193 12.57 14.71 31.55
N PRO A 194 11.60 14.05 32.19
CA PRO A 194 11.38 12.62 31.98
C PRO A 194 10.99 12.41 30.51
N TYR A 195 11.79 11.63 29.78
CA TYR A 195 11.46 11.26 28.41
C TYR A 195 10.12 10.53 28.38
N ARG A 196 9.25 10.95 27.47
CA ARG A 196 8.04 10.21 27.08
C ARG A 196 8.29 9.56 25.71
N LEU A 197 7.40 8.65 25.35
CA LEU A 197 7.33 7.99 24.04
C LEU A 197 6.24 8.69 23.23
N TRP A 198 6.50 8.96 21.94
CA TRP A 198 5.73 9.94 21.17
C TRP A 198 5.51 9.57 19.68
N ASN A 199 4.94 8.40 19.31
CA ASN A 199 4.25 8.26 18.00
C ASN A 199 2.83 8.86 18.03
N ASP A 200 2.66 9.80 18.95
CA ASP A 200 1.40 10.06 19.62
C ASP A 200 0.96 11.52 19.40
N GLN A 201 1.88 12.34 18.91
CA GLN A 201 1.64 13.70 18.43
C GLN A 201 1.01 13.69 17.04
N ALA A 202 1.46 12.80 16.13
CA ALA A 202 0.77 12.57 14.86
C ALA A 202 -0.70 12.17 15.09
N ALA A 203 -0.94 11.15 15.91
CA ALA A 203 -2.29 10.74 16.32
C ALA A 203 -3.09 11.83 17.08
N GLY A 204 -2.40 12.80 17.70
CA GLY A 204 -3.00 13.95 18.37
C GLY A 204 -3.40 15.07 17.40
N VAL A 205 -2.54 15.39 16.44
CA VAL A 205 -2.77 16.43 15.41
C VAL A 205 -3.83 15.96 14.41
N LEU A 206 -3.83 14.67 14.04
CA LEU A 206 -4.82 14.02 13.17
C LEU A 206 -6.13 13.66 13.89
N ARG A 207 -6.25 13.96 15.20
CA ARG A 207 -7.42 13.70 16.07
C ARG A 207 -7.84 12.23 16.26
N VAL A 208 -7.05 11.27 15.79
CA VAL A 208 -7.24 9.81 16.05
C VAL A 208 -7.55 9.52 17.52
N ARG A 209 -6.87 10.23 18.43
CA ARG A 209 -6.98 10.03 19.90
C ARG A 209 -8.28 10.54 20.51
N SER A 210 -8.95 11.53 19.90
CA SER A 210 -10.19 12.13 20.37
C SER A 210 -11.41 11.59 19.63
N ALA A 211 -11.29 11.36 18.32
CA ALA A 211 -12.41 10.99 17.45
C ALA A 211 -12.59 9.49 17.24
N ALA A 212 -11.49 8.73 17.15
CA ALA A 212 -11.52 7.33 16.69
C ALA A 212 -11.35 6.32 17.85
N TRP A 213 -10.24 6.38 18.58
CA TRP A 213 -9.96 5.41 19.66
C TRP A 213 -11.06 5.35 20.74
N PRO A 214 -11.72 6.47 21.17
CA PRO A 214 -12.83 6.41 22.12
C PRO A 214 -14.11 5.73 21.59
N LYS A 215 -14.29 5.64 20.26
CA LYS A 215 -15.39 4.89 19.62
C LYS A 215 -15.09 3.39 19.45
N GLY A 216 -13.93 2.93 19.90
CA GLY A 216 -13.43 1.60 19.55
C GLY A 216 -13.17 1.46 18.04
N LEU A 217 -12.66 2.52 17.41
CA LEU A 217 -12.10 2.46 16.06
C LEU A 217 -10.58 2.37 16.18
N ASP A 218 -10.01 1.31 15.63
CA ASP A 218 -8.60 0.92 15.71
C ASP A 218 -8.07 0.28 14.42
N GLY A 219 -8.91 0.13 13.39
CA GLY A 219 -8.60 -0.58 12.15
C GLY A 219 -8.93 -2.07 12.16
N SER A 220 -9.44 -2.65 13.25
CA SER A 220 -9.88 -4.05 13.30
C SER A 220 -10.92 -4.36 12.20
N GLY A 221 -10.66 -5.43 11.44
CA GLY A 221 -11.41 -5.81 10.24
C GLY A 221 -10.82 -5.28 8.93
N GLN A 222 -9.97 -4.25 8.98
CA GLN A 222 -9.33 -3.66 7.80
C GLN A 222 -8.03 -4.37 7.43
N VAL A 223 -7.69 -4.34 6.15
CA VAL A 223 -6.41 -4.83 5.60
C VAL A 223 -5.78 -3.72 4.76
N VAL A 224 -4.55 -3.34 5.08
CA VAL A 224 -3.79 -2.30 4.38
C VAL A 224 -2.60 -2.94 3.66
N GLY A 225 -2.45 -2.63 2.37
CA GLY A 225 -1.27 -2.95 1.56
C GLY A 225 -0.21 -1.86 1.66
N VAL A 226 1.06 -2.25 1.63
CA VAL A 226 2.22 -1.37 1.61
C VAL A 226 3.26 -1.94 0.66
N ALA A 227 3.64 -1.19 -0.37
CA ALA A 227 4.85 -1.46 -1.14
C ALA A 227 5.96 -0.49 -0.72
N ASP A 228 7.03 -1.03 -0.15
CA ASP A 228 8.17 -0.25 0.31
C ASP A 228 9.42 -1.16 0.38
N THR A 229 10.55 -0.60 0.78
CA THR A 229 11.85 -1.24 0.92
C THR A 229 11.81 -2.65 1.53
N GLY A 230 11.36 -2.82 2.78
CA GLY A 230 11.25 -4.13 3.45
C GLY A 230 10.54 -4.05 4.79
N LEU A 231 10.38 -5.19 5.47
CA LEU A 231 9.81 -5.27 6.82
C LEU A 231 10.76 -5.97 7.81
N ASP A 232 11.47 -5.18 8.60
CA ASP A 232 12.45 -5.56 9.64
C ASP A 232 13.38 -6.73 9.26
N THR A 233 13.19 -7.92 9.82
CA THR A 233 14.05 -9.09 9.55
C THR A 233 13.65 -9.86 8.29
N GLY A 234 12.50 -9.56 7.69
CA GLY A 234 11.90 -10.33 6.60
C GLY A 234 11.32 -11.69 7.02
N ASN A 235 11.40 -12.06 8.30
CA ASN A 235 10.91 -13.33 8.84
C ASN A 235 9.84 -13.07 9.91
N LEU A 236 8.67 -13.72 9.78
CA LEU A 236 7.56 -13.58 10.73
C LEU A 236 7.90 -14.09 12.14
N ASP A 237 8.81 -15.06 12.27
CA ASP A 237 9.22 -15.66 13.56
C ASP A 237 10.18 -14.77 14.37
N ASP A 238 10.90 -13.86 13.70
CA ASP A 238 11.89 -12.93 14.30
C ASP A 238 11.53 -11.47 13.92
N MET A 239 10.23 -11.18 13.81
CA MET A 239 9.72 -9.88 13.37
C MET A 239 9.68 -8.86 14.53
N HIS A 240 9.89 -7.58 14.23
CA HIS A 240 9.73 -6.48 15.19
C HIS A 240 8.37 -6.62 15.94
N PRO A 241 8.35 -6.61 17.29
CA PRO A 241 7.17 -7.02 18.06
C PRO A 241 5.86 -6.30 17.70
N ASP A 242 5.95 -5.06 17.25
CA ASP A 242 4.79 -4.25 16.90
C ASP A 242 3.97 -4.81 15.73
N PHE A 243 4.54 -5.70 14.90
CA PHE A 243 3.85 -6.39 13.80
C PHE A 243 3.42 -7.83 14.12
N ALA A 244 3.67 -8.32 15.35
CA ALA A 244 3.35 -9.68 15.76
C ALA A 244 1.84 -9.95 15.56
N GLY A 245 1.50 -10.93 14.72
CA GLY A 245 0.10 -11.24 14.38
C GLY A 245 -0.66 -10.09 13.69
N ARG A 246 0.03 -9.14 13.04
CA ARG A 246 -0.53 -8.11 12.15
C ARG A 246 -0.36 -8.46 10.67
N VAL A 247 0.81 -8.98 10.30
CA VAL A 247 1.11 -9.37 8.92
C VAL A 247 0.17 -10.49 8.45
N GLN A 248 -0.44 -10.29 7.29
CA GLN A 248 -1.39 -11.19 6.61
C GLN A 248 -0.74 -11.81 5.36
N ALA A 249 0.07 -11.04 4.65
CA ALA A 249 0.97 -11.54 3.62
C ALA A 249 2.28 -10.71 3.61
N LEU A 250 3.39 -11.37 3.28
CA LEU A 250 4.70 -10.76 3.13
C LEU A 250 5.32 -11.27 1.83
N TYR A 251 5.50 -10.37 0.87
CA TYR A 251 6.01 -10.68 -0.46
C TYR A 251 7.41 -10.05 -0.65
N ALA A 252 8.32 -10.80 -1.27
CA ALA A 252 9.67 -10.35 -1.59
C ALA A 252 9.79 -10.19 -3.11
N LEU A 253 9.69 -8.94 -3.59
CA LEU A 253 9.63 -8.60 -5.01
C LEU A 253 11.00 -8.13 -5.53
N GLY A 254 11.68 -7.24 -4.81
CA GLY A 254 12.98 -6.68 -5.22
C GLY A 254 14.18 -7.64 -5.00
N ARG A 255 14.08 -8.55 -4.04
CA ARG A 255 15.08 -9.60 -3.77
C ARG A 255 14.38 -10.94 -3.60
N GLN A 256 14.77 -11.94 -4.39
CA GLN A 256 14.08 -13.24 -4.40
C GLN A 256 14.21 -13.95 -3.04
N GLY A 257 13.10 -14.04 -2.31
CA GLY A 257 13.02 -14.71 -1.00
C GLY A 257 13.54 -13.90 0.19
N ASP A 258 13.85 -12.61 0.00
CA ASP A 258 14.34 -11.73 1.06
C ASP A 258 13.49 -10.44 1.13
N ALA A 259 12.62 -10.37 2.14
CA ALA A 259 11.80 -9.19 2.44
C ALA A 259 12.36 -8.31 3.58
N SER A 260 13.61 -8.52 3.98
CA SER A 260 14.23 -7.81 5.12
C SER A 260 14.48 -6.34 4.82
N ASP A 261 14.38 -5.48 5.84
CA ASP A 261 14.51 -4.03 5.71
C ASP A 261 15.90 -3.54 6.12
N THR A 262 16.90 -3.72 5.26
CA THR A 262 18.23 -3.14 5.46
C THR A 262 18.26 -1.62 5.35
N HIS A 263 17.19 -0.97 4.87
CA HIS A 263 17.08 0.49 4.81
C HIS A 263 16.48 1.08 6.09
N GLY A 264 15.43 0.47 6.63
CA GLY A 264 14.66 0.93 7.78
C GLY A 264 13.42 1.77 7.44
N HIS A 265 13.16 2.03 6.15
CA HIS A 265 12.08 2.91 5.71
C HIS A 265 10.72 2.19 5.76
N GLY A 266 10.60 1.02 5.15
CA GLY A 266 9.36 0.26 5.07
C GLY A 266 8.85 -0.20 6.43
N THR A 267 9.77 -0.52 7.35
CA THR A 267 9.45 -0.80 8.76
C THR A 267 8.86 0.43 9.46
N HIS A 268 9.42 1.61 9.22
CA HIS A 268 8.96 2.86 9.81
C HIS A 268 7.60 3.30 9.21
N VAL A 269 7.40 3.10 7.90
CA VAL A 269 6.15 3.31 7.16
C VAL A 269 5.05 2.38 7.70
N ALA A 270 5.26 1.07 7.69
CA ALA A 270 4.30 0.09 8.21
C ALA A 270 3.97 0.29 9.69
N GLY A 271 4.96 0.68 10.51
CA GLY A 271 4.77 0.99 11.93
C GLY A 271 3.81 2.16 12.19
N SER A 272 3.76 3.14 11.27
CA SER A 272 2.84 4.29 11.36
C SER A 272 1.40 3.92 11.03
N ILE A 273 1.18 2.85 10.26
CA ILE A 273 -0.15 2.28 9.96
C ILE A 273 -0.58 1.35 11.09
N VAL A 274 0.05 0.17 11.18
CA VAL A 274 -0.44 -1.00 11.95
C VAL A 274 0.35 -1.29 13.22
N GLY A 275 1.41 -0.51 13.52
CA GLY A 275 2.29 -0.79 14.64
C GLY A 275 1.54 -0.83 15.97
N THR A 276 1.48 -2.00 16.62
CA THR A 276 0.72 -2.19 17.87
C THR A 276 1.35 -1.50 19.09
N GLY A 277 2.60 -1.05 18.99
CA GLY A 277 3.37 -0.50 20.10
C GLY A 277 3.76 -1.54 21.14
N ALA A 278 3.73 -2.85 20.83
CA ALA A 278 4.08 -3.92 21.75
C ALA A 278 5.47 -3.73 22.40
N ALA A 279 6.47 -3.26 21.64
CA ALA A 279 7.81 -2.96 22.15
C ALA A 279 7.91 -1.66 22.98
N SER A 280 6.80 -0.93 23.19
CA SER A 280 6.73 0.33 23.95
C SER A 280 5.56 0.39 24.95
N ASP A 281 4.97 -0.74 25.34
CA ASP A 281 3.73 -0.83 26.14
C ASP A 281 2.55 -0.05 25.53
N GLY A 282 2.41 -0.08 24.21
CA GLY A 282 1.37 0.63 23.45
C GLY A 282 1.55 2.15 23.41
N ARG A 283 2.76 2.68 23.60
CA ARG A 283 3.04 4.13 23.58
C ARG A 283 3.49 4.65 22.21
N VAL A 284 4.14 3.83 21.40
CA VAL A 284 4.40 4.05 19.97
C VAL A 284 3.44 3.18 19.16
N ARG A 285 2.19 3.66 19.00
CA ARG A 285 1.18 3.02 18.15
C ARG A 285 1.07 3.74 16.82
N GLY A 286 0.92 2.96 15.74
CA GLY A 286 0.38 3.46 14.47
C GLY A 286 -1.07 3.91 14.62
N MET A 287 -1.65 4.50 13.58
CA MET A 287 -3.01 5.04 13.66
C MET A 287 -4.07 3.93 13.76
N ALA A 288 -3.84 2.81 13.06
CA ALA A 288 -4.75 1.66 12.93
C ALA A 288 -4.11 0.33 13.41
N PRO A 289 -3.76 0.18 14.70
CA PRO A 289 -3.07 -1.01 15.24
C PRO A 289 -3.91 -2.29 15.22
N GLY A 290 -5.23 -2.18 15.06
CA GLY A 290 -6.17 -3.30 14.89
C GLY A 290 -6.12 -3.93 13.50
N ALA A 291 -5.69 -3.17 12.48
CA ALA A 291 -5.68 -3.59 11.08
C ALA A 291 -4.62 -4.68 10.78
N ARG A 292 -4.83 -5.36 9.65
CA ARG A 292 -3.89 -6.31 9.05
C ARG A 292 -3.02 -5.65 8.00
N LEU A 293 -1.83 -6.21 7.78
CA LEU A 293 -0.83 -5.71 6.86
C LEU A 293 -0.53 -6.72 5.75
N VAL A 294 -0.70 -6.32 4.50
CA VAL A 294 -0.04 -6.95 3.34
C VAL A 294 1.19 -6.12 3.01
N PHE A 295 2.38 -6.72 3.02
CA PHE A 295 3.62 -5.99 2.77
C PHE A 295 4.35 -6.55 1.55
N GLN A 296 4.78 -5.66 0.66
CA GLN A 296 5.51 -5.96 -0.57
C GLN A 296 6.88 -5.30 -0.51
N SER A 297 7.92 -6.10 -0.29
CA SER A 297 9.32 -5.64 -0.25
C SER A 297 9.86 -5.44 -1.66
N VAL A 298 10.01 -4.17 -2.06
CA VAL A 298 10.47 -3.77 -3.39
C VAL A 298 11.94 -3.31 -3.44
N LEU A 299 12.66 -3.29 -2.31
CA LEU A 299 14.10 -3.00 -2.28
C LEU A 299 14.89 -4.05 -3.09
N ASP A 300 15.61 -3.59 -4.10
CA ASP A 300 16.45 -4.41 -4.96
C ASP A 300 17.88 -4.62 -4.41
N GLY A 301 18.67 -5.45 -5.09
CA GLY A 301 20.06 -5.75 -4.72
C GLY A 301 21.09 -4.64 -4.92
N GLN A 302 20.70 -3.50 -5.52
CA GLN A 302 21.53 -2.28 -5.63
C GLN A 302 21.13 -1.21 -4.60
N GLY A 303 20.03 -1.42 -3.87
CA GLY A 303 19.47 -0.45 -2.92
C GLY A 303 18.42 0.48 -3.51
N GLY A 304 17.98 0.24 -4.76
CA GLY A 304 16.86 0.92 -5.39
C GLY A 304 15.51 0.24 -5.12
N LEU A 305 14.46 0.67 -5.82
CA LEU A 305 13.10 0.10 -5.71
C LEU A 305 12.73 -0.80 -6.91
N GLY A 306 13.71 -1.43 -7.56
CA GLY A 306 13.52 -2.28 -8.75
C GLY A 306 12.68 -3.55 -8.57
N GLY A 307 12.06 -3.75 -7.40
CA GLY A 307 10.98 -4.71 -7.19
C GLY A 307 9.58 -4.16 -7.51
N ILE A 308 9.44 -2.86 -7.78
CA ILE A 308 8.20 -2.27 -8.31
C ILE A 308 8.04 -2.77 -9.77
N PRO A 309 6.89 -3.34 -10.15
CA PRO A 309 6.64 -3.74 -11.54
C PRO A 309 6.38 -2.52 -12.43
N GLU A 310 6.82 -2.59 -13.69
CA GLU A 310 6.57 -1.57 -14.74
C GLU A 310 5.08 -1.24 -14.91
N ASP A 311 4.19 -2.18 -14.61
CA ASP A 311 2.75 -2.00 -14.53
C ASP A 311 2.28 -2.18 -13.07
N LEU A 312 1.90 -1.06 -12.43
CA LEU A 312 1.45 -1.04 -11.04
C LEU A 312 0.15 -1.79 -10.79
N THR A 313 -0.66 -2.08 -11.82
CA THR A 313 -1.88 -2.90 -11.64
C THR A 313 -1.53 -4.29 -11.09
N ILE A 314 -0.35 -4.83 -11.43
CA ILE A 314 0.17 -6.10 -10.90
C ILE A 314 0.50 -6.01 -9.40
N LEU A 315 1.03 -4.86 -8.96
CA LEU A 315 1.36 -4.60 -7.56
C LEU A 315 0.08 -4.54 -6.72
N PHE A 316 -0.89 -3.75 -7.18
CA PHE A 316 -2.15 -3.54 -6.47
C PHE A 316 -3.06 -4.78 -6.51
N ASP A 317 -3.11 -5.53 -7.62
CA ASP A 317 -3.84 -6.80 -7.73
C ASP A 317 -3.35 -7.84 -6.72
N GLN A 318 -2.02 -8.00 -6.57
CA GLN A 318 -1.44 -8.90 -5.59
C GLN A 318 -1.84 -8.52 -4.15
N ALA A 319 -1.91 -7.23 -3.84
CA ALA A 319 -2.37 -6.75 -2.53
C ALA A 319 -3.89 -6.94 -2.35
N TYR A 320 -4.68 -6.63 -3.38
CA TYR A 320 -6.14 -6.73 -3.40
C TYR A 320 -6.63 -8.17 -3.22
N ARG A 321 -6.01 -9.13 -3.92
CA ARG A 321 -6.24 -10.58 -3.78
C ARG A 321 -5.77 -11.12 -2.42
N ALA A 322 -4.76 -10.49 -1.81
CA ALA A 322 -4.36 -10.76 -0.43
C ALA A 322 -5.31 -10.10 0.61
N GLY A 323 -6.38 -9.42 0.15
CA GLY A 323 -7.46 -8.86 0.96
C GLY A 323 -7.34 -7.37 1.25
N ALA A 324 -6.31 -6.67 0.75
CA ALA A 324 -6.16 -5.23 0.97
C ALA A 324 -7.30 -4.44 0.31
N ARG A 325 -7.76 -3.37 0.97
CA ARG A 325 -8.71 -2.37 0.43
C ARG A 325 -8.24 -0.93 0.61
N ILE A 326 -7.03 -0.78 1.13
CA ILE A 326 -6.28 0.46 1.22
C ILE A 326 -4.85 0.11 0.81
N HIS A 327 -4.22 0.91 -0.03
CA HIS A 327 -2.80 0.76 -0.39
C HIS A 327 -2.03 2.03 -0.02
N SER A 328 -0.79 1.90 0.45
CA SER A 328 0.03 3.02 0.89
C SER A 328 1.45 2.94 0.33
N ASP A 329 1.77 3.93 -0.50
CA ASP A 329 2.97 3.96 -1.32
C ASP A 329 3.78 5.22 -0.99
N SER A 330 4.90 5.01 -0.29
CA SER A 330 5.72 6.09 0.29
C SER A 330 6.92 6.48 -0.57
N TRP A 331 6.77 6.33 -1.88
CA TRP A 331 7.78 6.47 -2.93
C TRP A 331 7.20 7.21 -4.16
N GLY A 332 8.08 7.64 -5.07
CA GLY A 332 7.72 8.36 -6.30
C GLY A 332 8.96 8.72 -7.13
N VAL A 333 8.76 9.26 -8.34
CA VAL A 333 9.82 9.69 -9.26
C VAL A 333 10.25 11.14 -8.93
N PRO A 334 11.54 11.43 -8.69
CA PRO A 334 11.99 12.80 -8.41
C PRO A 334 11.72 13.78 -9.56
N VAL A 335 11.45 15.05 -9.23
CA VAL A 335 11.20 16.11 -10.21
C VAL A 335 12.40 16.33 -11.15
N GLU A 336 13.63 16.21 -10.64
CA GLU A 336 14.85 16.27 -11.46
C GLU A 336 14.93 15.20 -12.56
N SER A 337 14.10 14.15 -12.48
CA SER A 337 13.98 13.07 -13.47
C SER A 337 12.73 13.21 -14.37
N GLY A 338 11.99 14.32 -14.28
CA GLY A 338 10.72 14.54 -15.00
C GLY A 338 9.52 13.84 -14.36
N GLY A 339 9.56 13.63 -13.03
CA GLY A 339 8.49 12.96 -12.28
C GLY A 339 7.25 13.82 -12.00
N ASP A 340 7.23 15.08 -12.41
CA ASP A 340 6.21 16.11 -12.11
C ASP A 340 4.92 16.03 -12.96
N VAL A 341 4.79 15.00 -13.81
CA VAL A 341 3.76 14.88 -14.86
C VAL A 341 2.75 13.74 -14.64
N TYR A 342 1.65 13.74 -15.38
CA TYR A 342 0.75 12.59 -15.50
C TYR A 342 1.32 11.53 -16.47
N ASP A 343 2.04 10.55 -15.94
CA ASP A 343 2.70 9.49 -16.72
C ASP A 343 1.89 8.17 -16.80
N ALA A 344 2.53 7.11 -17.30
CA ALA A 344 1.96 5.76 -17.37
C ALA A 344 1.75 5.09 -16.00
N GLN A 345 2.52 5.45 -14.97
CA GLN A 345 2.34 4.96 -13.60
C GLN A 345 1.10 5.62 -12.96
N ALA A 346 0.95 6.93 -13.13
CA ALA A 346 -0.25 7.67 -12.73
C ALA A 346 -1.52 7.15 -13.44
N GLN A 347 -1.41 6.81 -14.72
CA GLN A 347 -2.48 6.11 -15.46
C GLN A 347 -2.79 4.73 -14.88
N ALA A 348 -1.78 3.93 -14.52
CA ALA A 348 -1.97 2.60 -13.94
C ALA A 348 -2.70 2.65 -12.59
N VAL A 349 -2.40 3.65 -11.75
CA VAL A 349 -3.14 3.91 -10.50
C VAL A 349 -4.59 4.31 -10.77
N ASP A 350 -4.82 5.25 -11.69
CA ASP A 350 -6.19 5.68 -12.04
C ASP A 350 -7.04 4.53 -12.59
N ARG A 351 -6.44 3.71 -13.46
CA ARG A 351 -7.06 2.51 -14.02
C ARG A 351 -7.40 1.49 -12.94
N PHE A 352 -6.48 1.21 -12.02
CA PHE A 352 -6.73 0.22 -10.98
C PHE A 352 -7.89 0.64 -10.07
N VAL A 353 -7.98 1.92 -9.68
CA VAL A 353 -9.07 2.45 -8.84
C VAL A 353 -10.38 2.58 -9.64
N TRP A 354 -10.33 2.78 -10.96
CA TRP A 354 -11.51 2.73 -11.83
C TRP A 354 -12.11 1.31 -11.90
N GLU A 355 -11.25 0.29 -12.04
CA GLU A 355 -11.62 -1.13 -12.11
C GLU A 355 -11.98 -1.70 -10.72
N HIS A 356 -11.32 -1.25 -9.66
CA HIS A 356 -11.49 -1.71 -8.27
C HIS A 356 -11.90 -0.54 -7.37
N ARG A 357 -13.14 -0.07 -7.52
CA ARG A 357 -13.63 1.17 -6.87
C ARG A 357 -13.61 1.11 -5.33
N ASP A 358 -13.53 -0.08 -4.72
CA ASP A 358 -13.41 -0.28 -3.27
C ASP A 358 -11.96 -0.28 -2.73
N MET A 359 -10.95 -0.02 -3.58
CA MET A 359 -9.53 0.09 -3.22
C MET A 359 -9.07 1.56 -3.14
N ALA A 360 -8.80 2.08 -1.94
CA ALA A 360 -8.24 3.41 -1.76
C ALA A 360 -6.70 3.40 -1.81
N ILE A 361 -6.09 3.94 -2.86
CA ILE A 361 -4.63 4.03 -3.02
C ILE A 361 -4.12 5.40 -2.56
N LEU A 362 -3.08 5.42 -1.72
CA LEU A 362 -2.46 6.62 -1.17
C LEU A 362 -0.99 6.74 -1.58
N PHE A 363 -0.61 7.86 -2.19
CA PHE A 363 0.76 8.15 -2.60
C PHE A 363 1.37 9.32 -1.81
N ALA A 364 2.67 9.26 -1.54
CA ALA A 364 3.45 10.42 -1.13
C ALA A 364 3.50 11.48 -2.24
N ALA A 365 3.39 12.77 -1.87
CA ALA A 365 3.46 13.85 -2.85
C ALA A 365 4.86 14.09 -3.44
N GLY A 366 5.93 13.54 -2.84
CA GLY A 366 7.32 13.86 -3.13
C GLY A 366 7.97 14.75 -2.06
N ASN A 367 9.27 15.01 -2.17
CA ASN A 367 10.03 15.83 -1.21
C ASN A 367 10.87 16.93 -1.90
N ASP A 368 10.44 17.36 -3.09
CA ASP A 368 11.19 18.27 -3.98
C ASP A 368 10.70 19.74 -3.87
N GLY A 369 10.02 20.08 -2.77
CA GLY A 369 9.46 21.41 -2.51
C GLY A 369 10.46 22.51 -2.08
N ASP A 370 11.75 22.17 -2.00
CA ASP A 370 12.91 23.05 -1.69
C ASP A 370 14.16 22.43 -2.35
N HIS A 371 14.04 22.01 -3.62
CA HIS A 371 15.07 21.25 -4.34
C HIS A 371 16.28 22.13 -4.71
N ASP A 372 16.05 23.41 -5.00
CA ASP A 372 17.12 24.41 -5.17
C ASP A 372 17.82 24.78 -3.85
N ARG A 373 17.19 24.44 -2.71
CA ARG A 373 17.63 24.67 -1.33
C ARG A 373 17.84 26.15 -0.99
N ASP A 374 17.14 27.04 -1.68
CA ASP A 374 17.19 28.48 -1.44
C ASP A 374 16.37 28.91 -0.20
N GLY A 375 15.59 27.98 0.37
CA GLY A 375 14.81 28.17 1.59
C GLY A 375 13.36 28.62 1.36
N LYS A 376 12.85 28.54 0.13
CA LYS A 376 11.49 28.90 -0.27
C LYS A 376 10.75 27.72 -0.92
N PRO A 377 9.40 27.71 -0.89
CA PRO A 377 8.62 26.68 -1.55
C PRO A 377 8.77 26.72 -3.09
N ASN A 378 9.24 25.62 -3.68
CA ASN A 378 9.07 25.32 -5.09
C ASN A 378 7.66 24.74 -5.35
N TYR A 379 7.05 25.12 -6.47
CA TYR A 379 5.70 24.70 -6.91
C TYR A 379 5.79 23.90 -8.22
N GLY A 380 4.78 23.06 -8.50
CA GLY A 380 4.84 22.14 -9.65
C GLY A 380 5.79 20.96 -9.39
N THR A 381 5.81 20.45 -8.16
CA THR A 381 6.83 19.49 -7.69
C THR A 381 6.25 18.16 -7.21
N VAL A 382 4.97 17.90 -7.48
CA VAL A 382 4.29 16.65 -7.07
C VAL A 382 4.78 15.47 -7.91
N SER A 383 5.42 14.50 -7.27
CA SER A 383 5.96 13.31 -7.94
C SER A 383 4.88 12.30 -8.32
N SER A 384 4.92 11.81 -9.56
CA SER A 384 4.30 10.55 -10.00
C SER A 384 4.76 9.38 -9.10
N PRO A 385 3.88 8.40 -8.77
CA PRO A 385 2.46 8.28 -9.19
C PRO A 385 1.47 9.18 -8.43
N GLY A 386 1.93 10.05 -7.53
CA GLY A 386 1.11 11.01 -6.79
C GLY A 386 0.41 12.07 -7.66
N THR A 387 0.73 12.16 -8.95
CA THR A 387 0.02 12.96 -9.95
C THR A 387 -1.30 12.33 -10.42
N ALA A 388 -1.58 11.05 -10.09
CA ALA A 388 -2.82 10.34 -10.39
C ALA A 388 -4.08 11.05 -9.84
N LYS A 389 -5.20 10.99 -10.56
CA LYS A 389 -6.48 11.63 -10.19
C LYS A 389 -7.18 10.90 -9.04
N ASN A 390 -7.17 9.57 -9.09
CA ASN A 390 -7.97 8.70 -8.24
C ASN A 390 -7.23 8.33 -6.94
N ALA A 391 -5.90 8.49 -6.92
CA ALA A 391 -5.10 8.40 -5.70
C ALA A 391 -5.46 9.51 -4.69
N ILE A 392 -5.25 9.23 -3.40
CA ILE A 392 -5.23 10.22 -2.33
C ILE A 392 -3.76 10.61 -2.07
N THR A 393 -3.31 11.71 -2.65
CA THR A 393 -1.91 12.15 -2.57
C THR A 393 -1.68 12.97 -1.32
N ILE A 394 -0.64 12.64 -0.54
CA ILE A 394 -0.40 13.18 0.80
C ILE A 394 0.90 14.00 0.85
N GLY A 395 0.76 15.29 1.18
CA GLY A 395 1.87 16.17 1.55
C GLY A 395 2.17 16.17 3.06
N ALA A 396 3.26 16.83 3.45
CA ALA A 396 3.74 16.85 4.83
C ALA A 396 3.47 18.19 5.52
N SER A 397 2.65 18.20 6.57
CA SER A 397 2.67 19.27 7.58
C SER A 397 3.77 19.00 8.61
N GLU A 398 4.10 19.98 9.44
CA GLU A 398 4.88 19.69 10.65
C GLU A 398 4.08 18.87 11.68
N ASN A 399 4.81 18.29 12.63
CA ASN A 399 4.36 17.48 13.75
C ASN A 399 4.61 18.24 15.06
N ASN A 400 3.80 18.01 16.11
CA ASN A 400 3.88 18.79 17.35
C ASN A 400 5.10 18.42 18.22
N ARG A 401 6.27 18.98 17.90
CA ARG A 401 7.57 18.67 18.52
C ARG A 401 8.51 19.88 18.66
N PRO A 402 8.16 20.91 19.45
CA PRO A 402 9.05 22.03 19.72
C PRO A 402 10.34 21.62 20.48
N ASP A 403 10.48 20.37 20.93
CA ASP A 403 11.74 19.81 21.43
C ASP A 403 12.78 19.55 20.33
N LYS A 404 12.37 19.53 19.05
CA LYS A 404 13.24 19.32 17.88
C LYS A 404 13.67 20.61 17.18
N GLY A 405 13.00 21.73 17.45
CA GLY A 405 13.15 22.97 16.67
C GLY A 405 12.48 22.83 15.30
N LYS A 406 13.10 23.41 14.26
CA LYS A 406 12.60 23.43 12.86
C LYS A 406 12.02 22.07 12.44
N TYR A 407 10.94 22.11 11.67
CA TYR A 407 10.16 20.93 11.30
C TYR A 407 9.39 20.32 12.47
N GLY A 408 9.20 21.05 13.58
CA GLY A 408 8.45 20.55 14.73
C GLY A 408 7.74 21.61 15.57
N ASP A 409 7.84 22.89 15.25
CA ASP A 409 7.34 23.97 16.09
C ASP A 409 5.97 24.53 15.66
N ASN A 410 5.49 24.26 14.44
CA ASN A 410 4.20 24.77 13.95
C ASN A 410 3.38 23.74 13.15
N VAL A 411 2.44 23.04 13.82
CA VAL A 411 1.58 22.02 13.16
C VAL A 411 0.73 22.54 12.01
N ASP A 412 0.40 23.84 12.01
CA ASP A 412 -0.35 24.50 10.94
C ASP A 412 0.58 25.01 9.81
N GLU A 413 1.82 24.52 9.72
CA GLU A 413 2.78 24.79 8.63
C GLU A 413 2.97 23.56 7.73
N VAL A 414 3.06 23.78 6.41
CA VAL A 414 3.50 22.77 5.46
C VAL A 414 5.02 22.70 5.49
N ALA A 415 5.57 21.51 5.73
CA ALA A 415 7.01 21.30 5.80
C ALA A 415 7.66 21.77 4.48
N LEU A 416 8.73 22.57 4.59
CA LEU A 416 9.37 23.22 3.43
C LEU A 416 9.71 22.24 2.29
N PHE A 417 10.23 21.04 2.60
CA PHE A 417 10.55 20.02 1.60
C PHE A 417 9.32 19.39 0.92
N SER A 418 8.11 19.49 1.49
CA SER A 418 6.91 18.84 0.93
C SER A 418 6.69 19.34 -0.49
N SER A 419 6.61 18.42 -1.45
CA SER A 419 6.21 18.76 -2.81
C SER A 419 4.84 19.44 -2.85
N ARG A 420 4.67 20.37 -3.81
CA ARG A 420 3.54 21.30 -3.91
C ARG A 420 2.97 21.35 -5.31
N GLY A 421 1.67 21.59 -5.39
CA GLY A 421 0.94 21.72 -6.64
C GLY A 421 1.17 23.05 -7.37
N PRO A 422 0.41 23.29 -8.45
CA PRO A 422 -0.49 22.32 -9.09
C PRO A 422 0.29 21.17 -9.75
N THR A 423 -0.42 20.19 -10.33
CA THR A 423 0.19 19.28 -11.33
C THR A 423 0.53 20.03 -12.63
N ASP A 424 1.25 19.36 -13.52
CA ASP A 424 1.47 19.74 -14.93
C ASP A 424 0.22 20.27 -15.64
N ASP A 425 -0.94 19.61 -15.45
CA ASP A 425 -2.23 20.00 -16.02
C ASP A 425 -3.11 20.92 -15.13
N GLY A 426 -2.55 21.48 -14.06
CA GLY A 426 -3.20 22.52 -13.25
C GLY A 426 -4.07 22.03 -12.09
N ARG A 427 -4.13 20.72 -11.81
CA ARG A 427 -4.95 20.16 -10.70
C ARG A 427 -4.38 20.47 -9.33
N VAL A 428 -5.27 20.54 -8.33
CA VAL A 428 -4.92 20.65 -6.90
C VAL A 428 -4.32 19.32 -6.43
N LYS A 429 -3.00 19.34 -6.20
CA LYS A 429 -2.25 18.29 -5.50
C LYS A 429 -1.28 18.93 -4.50
N PRO A 430 -0.92 18.29 -3.36
CA PRO A 430 -1.51 17.06 -2.83
C PRO A 430 -3.03 17.20 -2.60
N ASP A 431 -3.75 16.10 -2.37
CA ASP A 431 -5.16 16.20 -1.98
C ASP A 431 -5.27 16.68 -0.52
N LEU A 432 -4.36 16.23 0.33
CA LEU A 432 -4.38 16.42 1.78
C LEU A 432 -2.96 16.51 2.34
N VAL A 433 -2.82 17.02 3.57
CA VAL A 433 -1.56 16.91 4.33
C VAL A 433 -1.74 16.20 5.68
N ALA A 434 -0.66 15.58 6.15
CA ALA A 434 -0.55 14.99 7.48
C ALA A 434 0.85 15.25 8.07
N PRO A 435 1.05 15.12 9.40
CA PRO A 435 2.35 15.34 10.04
C PRO A 435 3.46 14.44 9.48
N GLY A 436 4.28 14.98 8.57
CA GLY A 436 5.35 14.24 7.89
C GLY A 436 6.72 14.39 8.53
N THR A 437 6.85 15.21 9.58
CA THR A 437 8.15 15.55 10.18
C THR A 437 8.38 14.87 11.52
N TRP A 438 9.64 14.50 11.81
CA TRP A 438 10.05 13.86 13.06
C TRP A 438 9.08 12.74 13.54
N VAL A 439 8.46 11.99 12.64
CA VAL A 439 7.54 10.90 13.03
C VAL A 439 8.38 9.82 13.72
N LEU A 440 7.90 9.29 14.85
CA LEU A 440 8.63 8.30 15.66
C LEU A 440 7.95 6.95 15.47
N SER A 441 8.50 6.07 14.63
CA SER A 441 7.88 4.78 14.32
C SER A 441 8.85 3.61 14.52
N ALA A 442 8.38 2.41 14.22
CA ALA A 442 9.13 1.16 14.34
C ALA A 442 10.44 1.22 13.55
N ARG A 443 11.50 0.71 14.16
CA ARG A 443 12.86 0.69 13.62
C ARG A 443 13.22 -0.73 13.21
N SER A 444 13.68 -0.91 11.98
CA SER A 444 14.31 -2.17 11.57
C SER A 444 15.58 -2.44 12.38
N SER A 445 15.69 -3.68 12.85
CA SER A 445 16.88 -4.28 13.46
C SER A 445 18.05 -4.45 12.48
N LYS A 446 17.77 -4.43 11.16
CA LYS A 446 18.76 -4.52 10.08
C LYS A 446 19.28 -3.15 9.61
N ALA A 447 18.64 -2.05 10.02
CA ALA A 447 18.90 -0.72 9.48
C ALA A 447 19.94 0.10 10.28
N PRO A 448 20.91 0.74 9.61
CA PRO A 448 21.92 1.59 10.25
C PRO A 448 21.32 2.92 10.74
N ASP A 449 21.89 3.49 11.81
CA ASP A 449 21.41 4.77 12.39
C ASP A 449 21.37 5.93 11.38
N GLN A 450 22.26 5.92 10.37
CA GLN A 450 22.41 6.99 9.37
C GLN A 450 21.20 7.16 8.45
N ASN A 451 20.33 6.15 8.33
CA ASN A 451 19.15 6.19 7.47
C ASN A 451 17.95 6.88 8.15
N PHE A 452 18.07 7.19 9.45
CA PHE A 452 17.03 7.85 10.26
C PHE A 452 17.44 9.30 10.54
N TRP A 453 16.46 10.20 10.71
CA TRP A 453 16.73 11.57 11.17
C TRP A 453 17.36 11.56 12.58
N GLN A 454 16.95 10.60 13.42
CA GLN A 454 17.53 10.34 14.74
C GLN A 454 17.08 8.97 15.27
N GLY A 455 18.00 8.12 15.74
CA GLY A 455 17.61 6.93 16.53
C GLY A 455 17.00 7.33 17.88
N TYR A 456 15.93 6.66 18.32
CA TYR A 456 15.35 6.84 19.65
C TYR A 456 15.85 5.73 20.61
N ASP A 457 15.69 4.47 20.20
CA ASP A 457 16.29 3.31 20.85
C ASP A 457 16.58 2.19 19.82
N SER A 458 16.55 0.91 20.24
CA SER A 458 16.76 -0.27 19.39
C SER A 458 15.51 -0.79 18.70
N ARG A 459 14.34 -0.23 19.00
CA ARG A 459 13.01 -0.60 18.48
C ARG A 459 12.31 0.57 17.79
N TYR A 460 12.71 1.81 18.08
CA TYR A 460 12.11 3.02 17.52
C TYR A 460 13.14 4.04 17.04
N ALA A 461 12.78 4.78 15.99
CA ALA A 461 13.58 5.86 15.41
C ALA A 461 12.69 6.96 14.83
N PHE A 462 13.27 8.14 14.62
CA PHE A 462 12.63 9.27 13.97
C PHE A 462 12.99 9.32 12.48
N MET A 463 12.00 9.51 11.62
CA MET A 463 12.17 9.92 10.21
C MET A 463 11.29 11.13 9.88
N GLY A 464 11.45 11.68 8.69
CA GLY A 464 10.53 12.65 8.14
C GLY A 464 10.63 12.75 6.61
N GLY A 465 9.50 13.11 6.00
CA GLY A 465 9.22 13.08 4.58
C GLY A 465 7.71 13.00 4.34
N THR A 466 7.24 13.25 3.12
CA THR A 466 5.86 12.90 2.73
C THR A 466 5.61 11.40 2.88
N SER A 467 6.64 10.58 2.68
CA SER A 467 6.74 9.16 3.03
C SER A 467 6.37 8.81 4.48
N MET A 468 6.41 9.75 5.43
CA MET A 468 5.93 9.54 6.81
C MET A 468 4.48 10.04 7.00
N ALA A 469 4.06 11.04 6.22
CA ALA A 469 2.69 11.55 6.23
C ALA A 469 1.70 10.55 5.60
N THR A 470 2.06 9.95 4.46
CA THR A 470 1.24 8.96 3.72
C THR A 470 0.78 7.77 4.56
N PRO A 471 1.63 7.03 5.31
CA PRO A 471 1.17 5.90 6.13
C PRO A 471 0.34 6.34 7.33
N LEU A 472 0.56 7.53 7.89
CA LEU A 472 -0.32 8.07 8.92
C LEU A 472 -1.73 8.32 8.34
N SER A 473 -1.80 8.88 7.13
CA SER A 473 -3.05 9.05 6.38
C SER A 473 -3.70 7.71 6.01
N ALA A 474 -2.94 6.70 5.58
CA ALA A 474 -3.48 5.37 5.23
C ALA A 474 -4.06 4.65 6.46
N GLY A 475 -3.38 4.75 7.62
CA GLY A 475 -3.94 4.29 8.89
C GLY A 475 -5.19 5.07 9.30
N VAL A 476 -5.25 6.39 9.05
CA VAL A 476 -6.47 7.17 9.23
C VAL A 476 -7.59 6.72 8.27
N THR A 477 -7.30 6.47 6.99
CA THR A 477 -8.26 5.92 6.02
C THR A 477 -8.83 4.58 6.51
N ALA A 478 -8.03 3.73 7.16
CA ALA A 478 -8.51 2.50 7.76
C ALA A 478 -9.49 2.74 8.93
N LEU A 479 -9.28 3.77 9.75
CA LEU A 479 -10.23 4.15 10.80
C LEU A 479 -11.55 4.68 10.22
N VAL A 480 -11.49 5.45 9.13
CA VAL A 480 -12.67 5.97 8.42
C VAL A 480 -13.42 4.84 7.72
N ARG A 481 -12.72 3.93 7.02
CA ARG A 481 -13.31 2.74 6.39
C ARG A 481 -13.97 1.81 7.41
N GLN A 482 -13.31 1.59 8.56
CA GLN A 482 -13.90 0.88 9.69
C GLN A 482 -15.16 1.59 10.23
N HIS A 483 -15.18 2.93 10.32
CA HIS A 483 -16.37 3.66 10.77
C HIS A 483 -17.57 3.45 9.84
N PHE A 484 -17.37 3.56 8.52
CA PHE A 484 -18.42 3.30 7.54
C PHE A 484 -18.95 1.86 7.65
N GLU A 485 -18.08 0.84 7.70
CA GLU A 485 -18.53 -0.56 7.73
C GLU A 485 -19.18 -0.95 9.08
N LYS A 486 -18.57 -0.54 10.20
CA LYS A 486 -18.98 -0.95 11.57
C LYS A 486 -20.16 -0.15 12.11
N ASP A 487 -20.10 1.18 11.98
CA ASP A 487 -21.02 2.10 12.67
C ASP A 487 -22.12 2.64 11.73
N LEU A 488 -21.93 2.57 10.41
CA LEU A 488 -22.90 3.02 9.39
C LEU A 488 -23.42 1.87 8.48
N GLY A 489 -22.83 0.68 8.52
CA GLY A 489 -23.24 -0.48 7.71
C GLY A 489 -22.88 -0.43 6.22
N VAL A 490 -21.99 0.49 5.82
CA VAL A 490 -21.66 0.77 4.42
C VAL A 490 -20.22 0.34 4.11
N THR A 491 -20.01 -0.36 2.99
CA THR A 491 -18.67 -0.48 2.39
C THR A 491 -18.42 0.76 1.53
N PRO A 492 -17.50 1.67 1.92
CA PRO A 492 -17.30 2.92 1.20
C PRO A 492 -16.38 2.72 -0.01
N GLN A 493 -16.72 3.35 -1.13
CA GLN A 493 -15.83 3.41 -2.30
C GLN A 493 -14.62 4.32 -2.01
N ALA A 494 -13.55 4.18 -2.78
CA ALA A 494 -12.33 5.00 -2.69
C ALA A 494 -12.63 6.49 -2.85
N SER A 495 -13.56 6.83 -3.75
CA SER A 495 -14.11 8.17 -3.95
C SER A 495 -14.77 8.73 -2.68
N LEU A 496 -15.56 7.92 -1.95
CA LEU A 496 -16.19 8.32 -0.69
C LEU A 496 -15.18 8.47 0.44
N LEU A 497 -14.19 7.58 0.53
CA LEU A 497 -13.09 7.71 1.50
C LEU A 497 -12.29 9.01 1.27
N LYS A 498 -11.97 9.32 0.00
CA LYS A 498 -11.31 10.57 -0.42
C LYS A 498 -12.20 11.79 -0.09
N ALA A 499 -13.49 11.75 -0.45
CA ALA A 499 -14.44 12.82 -0.17
C ALA A 499 -14.63 13.10 1.33
N ALA A 500 -14.72 12.04 2.17
CA ALA A 500 -14.87 12.17 3.61
C ALA A 500 -13.68 12.87 4.27
N LEU A 501 -12.45 12.45 3.92
CA LEU A 501 -11.22 13.05 4.44
C LEU A 501 -11.06 14.51 3.99
N ILE A 502 -11.42 14.82 2.74
CA ILE A 502 -11.39 16.19 2.17
C ILE A 502 -12.46 17.08 2.83
N ASN A 503 -13.70 16.59 3.00
CA ASN A 503 -14.77 17.36 3.63
C ASN A 503 -14.48 17.67 5.11
N GLY A 504 -13.80 16.77 5.81
CA GLY A 504 -13.31 16.98 7.18
C GLY A 504 -12.00 17.78 7.28
N ALA A 505 -11.27 17.99 6.21
CA ALA A 505 -9.93 18.60 6.25
C ALA A 505 -9.94 20.06 6.76
N ARG A 506 -8.94 20.41 7.55
CA ARG A 506 -8.75 21.76 8.09
C ARG A 506 -7.70 22.52 7.28
N PRO A 507 -8.02 23.68 6.67
CA PRO A 507 -7.03 24.59 6.11
C PRO A 507 -5.99 25.02 7.15
N ILE A 508 -4.75 25.19 6.70
CA ILE A 508 -3.60 25.60 7.50
C ILE A 508 -2.89 26.80 6.84
N GLN A 509 -1.64 27.12 7.19
CA GLN A 509 -0.91 28.22 6.54
C GLN A 509 -0.43 27.82 5.13
N GLY A 510 -0.50 28.76 4.19
CA GLY A 510 -0.27 28.54 2.76
C GLY A 510 -1.57 28.70 1.94
N ASP A 511 -1.57 28.19 0.72
CA ASP A 511 -2.78 28.04 -0.11
C ASP A 511 -3.00 26.58 -0.57
N HIS A 512 -4.01 26.37 -1.43
CA HIS A 512 -4.39 25.03 -1.91
C HIS A 512 -3.27 24.29 -2.67
N ARG A 513 -2.21 24.99 -3.14
CA ARG A 513 -1.01 24.36 -3.71
C ARG A 513 -0.06 23.82 -2.64
N ASP A 514 -0.05 24.40 -1.45
CA ASP A 514 0.76 23.96 -0.30
C ASP A 514 0.13 22.74 0.39
N TYR A 515 -1.17 22.83 0.73
CA TYR A 515 -1.84 21.85 1.59
C TYR A 515 -2.99 21.07 0.94
N GLY A 516 -3.25 21.26 -0.35
CA GLY A 516 -4.40 20.65 -1.01
C GLY A 516 -5.71 21.18 -0.45
N TRP A 517 -6.58 20.28 0.00
CA TRP A 517 -7.81 20.62 0.70
C TRP A 517 -7.64 20.78 2.21
N GLY A 518 -6.43 20.57 2.74
CA GLY A 518 -6.05 20.87 4.11
C GLY A 518 -5.42 19.69 4.85
N ARG A 519 -5.13 19.91 6.14
CA ARG A 519 -4.67 18.84 7.04
C ARG A 519 -5.85 17.98 7.48
N ILE A 520 -5.67 16.66 7.46
CA ILE A 520 -6.64 15.69 7.96
C ILE A 520 -6.98 15.97 9.44
N ASP A 521 -8.27 16.05 9.76
CA ASP A 521 -8.78 16.24 11.13
C ASP A 521 -9.98 15.29 11.36
N LEU A 522 -9.77 14.24 12.17
CA LEU A 522 -10.84 13.28 12.46
C LEU A 522 -11.92 13.77 13.44
N ASP A 523 -11.70 14.85 14.22
CA ASP A 523 -12.79 15.44 15.01
C ASP A 523 -13.83 16.05 14.06
N ALA A 524 -13.39 16.61 12.92
CA ALA A 524 -14.29 17.07 11.86
C ALA A 524 -14.87 15.90 11.03
N THR A 525 -14.03 14.95 10.61
CA THR A 525 -14.44 13.82 9.73
C THR A 525 -15.40 12.84 10.41
N LEU A 526 -15.27 12.60 11.72
CA LEU A 526 -16.07 11.60 12.46
C LEU A 526 -16.98 12.22 13.53
N GLY A 527 -16.89 13.53 13.79
CA GLY A 527 -17.61 14.21 14.87
C GLY A 527 -18.87 14.98 14.45
N ARG A 528 -19.24 14.95 13.16
CA ARG A 528 -20.41 15.66 12.61
C ARG A 528 -21.37 14.68 11.91
N PRO A 529 -22.66 15.01 11.81
CA PRO A 529 -23.53 14.38 10.83
C PRO A 529 -22.95 14.57 9.42
N MET A 530 -22.67 13.46 8.75
CA MET A 530 -22.31 13.42 7.34
C MET A 530 -23.42 12.73 6.57
N LEU A 531 -23.98 13.43 5.60
CA LEU A 531 -24.89 12.87 4.61
C LEU A 531 -24.09 12.63 3.34
N PHE A 532 -24.24 11.47 2.71
CA PHE A 532 -23.39 11.09 1.60
C PHE A 532 -24.12 10.28 0.51
N ASP A 533 -23.61 10.38 -0.71
CA ASP A 533 -23.84 9.43 -1.80
C ASP A 533 -22.57 8.59 -1.97
N ASN A 534 -22.71 7.26 -2.05
CA ASN A 534 -21.63 6.29 -2.19
C ASN A 534 -21.67 5.67 -3.59
N GLU A 535 -21.46 6.49 -4.62
CA GLU A 535 -21.54 6.09 -6.04
C GLU A 535 -22.89 5.49 -6.47
N SER A 536 -23.99 5.80 -5.77
CA SER A 536 -25.31 5.26 -6.10
C SER A 536 -25.86 5.85 -7.41
N THR A 537 -25.60 7.14 -7.64
CA THR A 537 -25.94 7.87 -8.87
C THR A 537 -24.81 7.73 -9.91
N ALA A 538 -25.19 7.57 -11.19
CA ALA A 538 -24.29 7.68 -12.33
C ALA A 538 -24.85 8.72 -13.33
N LEU A 539 -23.99 9.51 -13.97
CA LEU A 539 -24.39 10.59 -14.89
C LEU A 539 -23.67 10.48 -16.24
N SER A 540 -24.39 10.81 -17.32
CA SER A 540 -23.87 11.02 -18.67
C SER A 540 -23.82 12.52 -18.99
N THR A 541 -23.14 12.91 -20.07
CA THR A 541 -23.76 13.60 -21.23
C THR A 541 -24.92 14.59 -21.00
N GLY A 542 -24.86 15.50 -20.02
CA GLY A 542 -25.91 16.50 -19.73
C GLY A 542 -26.94 16.07 -18.68
N ASP A 543 -26.80 14.88 -18.08
CA ASP A 543 -27.58 14.45 -16.91
C ASP A 543 -27.24 15.31 -15.68
N ALA A 544 -28.18 15.43 -14.75
CA ALA A 544 -27.94 16.07 -13.46
C ALA A 544 -28.77 15.43 -12.34
N LYS A 545 -28.18 15.36 -11.14
CA LYS A 545 -28.85 14.93 -9.91
C LYS A 545 -28.78 16.04 -8.88
N THR A 546 -29.96 16.50 -8.45
CA THR A 546 -30.10 17.43 -7.32
C THR A 546 -30.42 16.67 -6.03
N TYR A 547 -29.81 17.13 -4.95
CA TYR A 547 -30.06 16.77 -3.56
C TYR A 547 -30.53 18.02 -2.82
N THR A 548 -31.39 17.85 -1.83
CA THR A 548 -31.96 18.94 -1.03
C THR A 548 -31.56 18.76 0.42
N TYR A 549 -31.07 19.81 1.07
CA TYR A 549 -30.66 19.77 2.48
C TYR A 549 -31.25 20.94 3.26
N THR A 550 -31.84 20.65 4.41
CA THR A 550 -32.18 21.69 5.40
C THR A 550 -30.94 21.95 6.23
N VAL A 551 -30.48 23.21 6.24
CA VAL A 551 -29.24 23.64 6.90
C VAL A 551 -29.56 24.65 7.98
N LYS A 552 -28.88 24.56 9.12
CA LYS A 552 -28.97 25.51 10.23
C LYS A 552 -27.67 26.31 10.41
N PRO A 553 -27.75 27.52 10.99
CA PRO A 553 -26.58 28.32 11.32
C PRO A 553 -25.82 27.74 12.52
N GLY A 554 -24.52 28.04 12.61
CA GLY A 554 -23.66 27.67 13.74
C GLY A 554 -22.62 26.59 13.45
N GLN A 555 -22.70 25.93 12.30
CA GLN A 555 -21.60 25.14 11.73
C GLN A 555 -21.38 25.55 10.27
N ALA A 556 -20.14 25.47 9.79
CA ALA A 556 -19.84 25.63 8.37
C ALA A 556 -20.51 24.52 7.56
N PHE A 557 -21.23 24.88 6.50
CA PHE A 557 -21.75 23.94 5.51
C PHE A 557 -20.63 23.57 4.54
N ARG A 558 -20.45 22.29 4.24
CA ARG A 558 -19.47 21.82 3.24
C ARG A 558 -20.07 20.74 2.36
N ALA A 559 -20.09 20.97 1.05
CA ALA A 559 -20.30 19.95 0.04
C ALA A 559 -18.96 19.62 -0.65
N THR A 560 -18.65 18.33 -0.78
CA THR A 560 -17.43 17.81 -1.42
C THR A 560 -17.83 16.71 -2.39
N LEU A 561 -17.64 16.95 -3.68
CA LEU A 561 -17.82 16.00 -4.78
C LEU A 561 -16.46 15.39 -5.13
N VAL A 562 -16.39 14.06 -5.29
CA VAL A 562 -15.20 13.34 -5.77
C VAL A 562 -15.64 12.22 -6.69
N TRP A 563 -14.94 12.02 -7.80
CA TRP A 563 -15.13 10.85 -8.65
C TRP A 563 -13.80 10.17 -8.97
N SER A 564 -13.84 8.83 -9.00
CA SER A 564 -12.81 8.04 -9.66
C SER A 564 -13.01 8.20 -11.16
N ASP A 565 -12.19 9.05 -11.78
CA ASP A 565 -12.28 9.41 -13.20
C ASP A 565 -11.62 8.32 -14.07
N TYR A 566 -12.06 8.20 -15.31
CA TYR A 566 -11.50 7.24 -16.27
C TYR A 566 -10.01 7.54 -16.53
N PRO A 567 -9.10 6.55 -16.60
CA PRO A 567 -7.67 6.78 -16.80
C PRO A 567 -7.36 7.60 -18.07
N ALA A 568 -6.54 8.65 -17.93
CA ALA A 568 -6.22 9.54 -19.05
C ALA A 568 -5.18 8.94 -20.00
N SER A 569 -4.92 9.58 -21.13
CA SER A 569 -3.70 9.30 -21.90
C SER A 569 -2.52 10.10 -21.32
N PRO A 570 -1.36 9.49 -21.03
CA PRO A 570 -0.13 10.23 -20.68
C PRO A 570 0.39 11.18 -21.77
N ALA A 571 -0.20 11.14 -22.97
CA ALA A 571 0.07 12.08 -24.06
C ALA A 571 -0.98 13.21 -24.16
N ALA A 572 -1.92 13.30 -23.22
CA ALA A 572 -2.89 14.39 -23.16
C ALA A 572 -2.34 15.58 -22.37
N GLN A 573 -2.64 16.81 -22.82
CA GLN A 573 -2.30 18.05 -22.09
C GLN A 573 -3.06 18.19 -20.74
N LYS A 574 -4.05 17.33 -20.50
CA LYS A 574 -5.02 17.41 -19.41
C LYS A 574 -5.44 16.00 -19.03
N ALA A 575 -5.37 15.66 -17.74
CA ALA A 575 -5.70 14.33 -17.27
C ALA A 575 -7.22 14.10 -17.13
N LEU A 576 -8.03 15.13 -16.81
CA LEU A 576 -9.47 14.96 -16.59
C LEU A 576 -10.21 14.50 -17.86
N VAL A 577 -10.88 13.34 -17.79
CA VAL A 577 -11.62 12.71 -18.89
C VAL A 577 -13.12 12.98 -18.77
N ASN A 578 -13.73 12.58 -17.65
CA ASN A 578 -15.12 12.88 -17.32
C ASN A 578 -15.19 14.14 -16.45
N ASP A 579 -15.98 15.11 -16.90
CA ASP A 579 -16.09 16.47 -16.36
C ASP A 579 -17.45 16.61 -15.64
N LEU A 580 -17.44 16.76 -14.30
CA LEU A 580 -18.64 16.87 -13.47
C LEU A 580 -18.67 18.21 -12.70
N ASP A 581 -19.77 18.97 -12.83
CA ASP A 581 -19.99 20.22 -12.07
C ASP A 581 -20.66 19.97 -10.71
N LEU A 582 -20.18 20.65 -9.66
CA LEU A 582 -20.88 20.86 -8.39
C LEU A 582 -21.48 22.28 -8.33
N GLU A 583 -22.80 22.39 -8.26
CA GLU A 583 -23.52 23.63 -7.96
C GLU A 583 -24.19 23.55 -6.59
N VAL A 584 -23.97 24.55 -5.73
CA VAL A 584 -24.71 24.71 -4.47
C VAL A 584 -25.51 26.00 -4.51
N ARG A 585 -26.84 25.90 -4.40
CA ARG A 585 -27.75 27.06 -4.31
C ARG A 585 -28.30 27.20 -2.90
N GLY A 586 -28.14 28.39 -2.31
CA GLY A 586 -28.65 28.73 -0.98
C GLY A 586 -30.10 29.23 -0.94
N PRO A 587 -30.65 29.50 0.27
CA PRO A 587 -32.03 29.96 0.47
C PRO A 587 -32.33 31.32 -0.16
N ASP A 588 -31.31 32.18 -0.27
CA ASP A 588 -31.35 33.47 -0.99
C ASP A 588 -31.32 33.32 -2.54
N GLY A 589 -31.24 32.08 -3.05
CA GLY A 589 -31.15 31.76 -4.47
C GLY A 589 -29.76 31.92 -5.07
N LYS A 590 -28.74 32.37 -4.30
CA LYS A 590 -27.35 32.50 -4.75
C LYS A 590 -26.78 31.13 -5.07
N VAL A 591 -26.12 31.00 -6.22
CA VAL A 591 -25.31 29.81 -6.58
C VAL A 591 -23.85 30.04 -6.19
N ILE A 592 -23.21 28.98 -5.71
CA ILE A 592 -21.77 28.86 -5.51
C ILE A 592 -21.34 27.60 -6.27
N LEU A 593 -20.31 27.74 -7.11
CA LEU A 593 -19.75 26.65 -7.91
C LEU A 593 -18.65 25.92 -7.15
N GLY A 594 -18.38 24.68 -7.51
CA GLY A 594 -17.24 23.94 -7.00
C GLY A 594 -15.93 24.69 -7.21
N ASN A 595 -15.05 24.55 -6.22
CA ASN A 595 -13.72 25.13 -6.19
C ASN A 595 -13.66 26.67 -6.33
N HIS A 596 -14.76 27.37 -6.06
CA HIS A 596 -14.83 28.85 -6.04
C HIS A 596 -13.75 29.53 -5.17
N MET A 597 -13.23 28.84 -4.14
CA MET A 597 -12.13 29.32 -3.29
C MET A 597 -10.77 29.40 -4.01
N LEU A 598 -10.61 28.76 -5.18
CA LEU A 598 -9.43 28.88 -6.04
C LEU A 598 -9.41 30.20 -6.84
N GLY A 599 -10.48 30.99 -6.82
CA GLY A 599 -10.56 32.29 -7.49
C GLY A 599 -10.78 32.21 -9.02
N GLN A 600 -11.37 31.12 -9.50
CA GLN A 600 -11.63 30.89 -10.92
C GLN A 600 -12.95 31.50 -11.43
N ASP A 601 -12.92 32.12 -12.61
CA ASP A 601 -14.08 32.76 -13.27
C ASP A 601 -14.98 31.74 -14.00
N GLY A 602 -15.51 30.77 -13.25
CA GLY A 602 -16.42 29.75 -13.79
C GLY A 602 -16.52 28.49 -12.93
N PRO A 603 -17.13 27.41 -13.44
CA PRO A 603 -17.01 26.07 -12.86
C PRO A 603 -15.56 25.57 -12.95
N ASP A 604 -15.21 24.54 -12.18
CA ASP A 604 -13.94 23.86 -12.40
C ASP A 604 -13.96 23.12 -13.75
N ARG A 605 -12.78 22.89 -14.31
CA ARG A 605 -12.62 22.10 -15.53
C ARG A 605 -11.37 21.22 -15.51
N VAL A 606 -10.61 21.14 -14.41
CA VAL A 606 -9.39 20.32 -14.32
C VAL A 606 -9.44 19.28 -13.21
N ASN A 607 -10.10 19.56 -12.09
CA ASN A 607 -10.10 18.69 -10.91
C ASN A 607 -11.19 17.60 -10.97
N ASN A 608 -10.87 16.37 -10.55
CA ASN A 608 -11.87 15.32 -10.24
C ASN A 608 -12.38 15.39 -8.78
N VAL A 609 -12.23 16.57 -8.18
CA VAL A 609 -12.61 16.93 -6.81
C VAL A 609 -13.16 18.35 -6.84
N GLU A 610 -14.41 18.54 -6.44
CA GLU A 610 -15.02 19.87 -6.32
C GLU A 610 -15.54 20.13 -4.91
N ASN A 611 -15.24 21.31 -4.37
CA ASN A 611 -15.61 21.74 -3.02
C ASN A 611 -16.44 23.03 -3.01
N VAL A 612 -17.52 23.04 -2.25
CA VAL A 612 -18.20 24.26 -1.80
C VAL A 612 -18.20 24.29 -0.28
N TRP A 613 -17.48 25.25 0.29
CA TRP A 613 -17.47 25.53 1.73
C TRP A 613 -18.15 26.88 2.00
N ILE A 614 -18.99 26.93 3.03
CA ILE A 614 -19.72 28.12 3.46
C ILE A 614 -19.60 28.21 4.98
N ASP A 615 -18.67 29.04 5.48
CA ASP A 615 -18.35 29.11 6.92
C ASP A 615 -19.52 29.59 7.80
N GLN A 616 -20.41 30.39 7.22
CA GLN A 616 -21.61 30.92 7.86
C GLN A 616 -22.81 30.70 6.93
N PRO A 617 -23.42 29.50 6.90
CA PRO A 617 -24.61 29.25 6.11
C PRO A 617 -25.81 29.99 6.68
N GLN A 618 -26.74 30.34 5.80
CA GLN A 618 -28.06 30.84 6.18
C GLN A 618 -28.91 29.69 6.73
N GLU A 619 -29.91 29.98 7.55
CA GLU A 619 -30.92 28.96 7.88
C GLU A 619 -31.84 28.74 6.68
N GLY A 620 -32.11 27.48 6.31
CA GLY A 620 -33.10 27.14 5.29
C GLY A 620 -32.67 26.01 4.37
N THR A 621 -33.31 25.95 3.21
CA THR A 621 -33.09 24.89 2.22
C THR A 621 -31.96 25.25 1.26
N TYR A 622 -30.94 24.41 1.23
CA TYR A 622 -29.91 24.38 0.20
C TYR A 622 -30.23 23.29 -0.81
N THR A 623 -29.92 23.54 -2.08
CA THR A 623 -29.90 22.49 -3.12
C THR A 623 -28.48 22.31 -3.63
N VAL A 624 -28.03 21.06 -3.69
CA VAL A 624 -26.72 20.66 -4.19
C VAL A 624 -26.97 19.86 -5.47
N THR A 625 -26.45 20.30 -6.60
CA THR A 625 -26.63 19.64 -7.90
C THR A 625 -25.28 19.18 -8.42
N VAL A 626 -25.21 17.92 -8.83
CA VAL A 626 -24.09 17.36 -9.58
C VAL A 626 -24.53 17.23 -11.04
N ARG A 627 -23.73 17.69 -12.01
CA ARG A 627 -24.04 17.60 -13.46
C ARG A 627 -22.94 16.85 -14.19
N GLY A 628 -23.30 16.02 -15.17
CA GLY A 628 -22.36 15.50 -16.17
C GLY A 628 -22.13 16.53 -17.27
N TYR A 629 -21.19 17.47 -17.09
CA TYR A 629 -20.91 18.51 -18.09
C TYR A 629 -20.41 17.92 -19.41
N ASN A 630 -19.44 17.01 -19.32
CA ASN A 630 -18.94 16.24 -20.45
C ASN A 630 -18.42 14.89 -19.96
N VAL A 631 -19.14 13.80 -20.24
CA VAL A 631 -18.81 12.45 -19.74
C VAL A 631 -18.54 11.49 -20.91
N PRO A 632 -17.39 11.64 -21.61
CA PRO A 632 -17.08 10.84 -22.80
C PRO A 632 -16.72 9.37 -22.49
N GLN A 633 -16.50 9.00 -21.24
CA GLN A 633 -16.32 7.62 -20.76
C GLN A 633 -17.33 7.34 -19.63
N GLY A 634 -18.61 7.51 -19.94
CA GLY A 634 -19.72 7.44 -19.00
C GLY A 634 -20.54 6.14 -19.02
N PRO A 635 -21.55 6.03 -18.13
CA PRO A 635 -21.95 7.04 -17.15
C PRO A 635 -21.02 7.06 -15.92
N GLN A 636 -20.57 8.25 -15.53
CA GLN A 636 -19.64 8.45 -14.41
C GLN A 636 -20.40 8.41 -13.07
N ARG A 637 -19.94 7.57 -12.14
CA ARG A 637 -20.37 7.57 -10.73
C ARG A 637 -19.52 8.53 -9.91
N TYR A 638 -20.07 9.03 -8.80
CA TYR A 638 -19.35 9.93 -7.89
C TYR A 638 -19.74 9.68 -6.44
N ALA A 639 -18.85 10.04 -5.53
CA ALA A 639 -19.19 10.25 -4.12
C ALA A 639 -19.47 11.73 -3.87
N LEU A 640 -20.51 12.00 -3.08
CA LEU A 640 -20.81 13.33 -2.57
C LEU A 640 -20.83 13.24 -1.05
N VAL A 641 -20.16 14.15 -0.35
CA VAL A 641 -20.23 14.29 1.11
C VAL A 641 -20.73 15.70 1.45
N VAL A 642 -21.74 15.77 2.32
CA VAL A 642 -22.30 17.01 2.85
C VAL A 642 -22.27 16.98 4.37
N SER A 643 -21.68 18.01 5.00
CA SER A 643 -21.61 18.14 6.47
C SER A 643 -21.91 19.56 6.97
N GLY A 644 -22.23 19.64 8.27
CA GLY A 644 -22.69 20.83 9.00
C GLY A 644 -23.77 20.43 10.02
N ASP A 645 -24.58 21.39 10.48
CA ASP A 645 -25.89 21.06 11.08
C ASP A 645 -26.91 20.94 9.94
N VAL A 646 -26.93 19.76 9.33
CA VAL A 646 -27.64 19.45 8.08
C VAL A 646 -28.59 18.26 8.25
N ALA A 647 -29.74 18.32 7.58
CA ALA A 647 -30.69 17.21 7.48
C ALA A 647 -31.10 17.00 6.01
N ALA A 648 -31.37 15.75 5.64
CA ALA A 648 -31.79 15.39 4.28
C ALA A 648 -33.23 15.85 3.99
N GLY A 649 -33.45 16.39 2.79
CA GLY A 649 -34.78 16.61 2.22
C GLY A 649 -35.38 15.33 1.63
N GLY A 650 -36.70 15.33 1.39
CA GLY A 650 -37.48 14.11 1.12
C GLY A 650 -37.21 13.34 -0.18
N GLU A 651 -36.40 13.87 -1.10
CA GLU A 651 -36.00 13.19 -2.36
C GLU A 651 -34.52 12.79 -2.40
N ASN A 652 -33.80 12.93 -1.28
CA ASN A 652 -32.45 12.39 -1.16
C ASN A 652 -32.52 10.86 -1.01
N PRO A 653 -31.54 10.10 -1.55
CA PRO A 653 -31.38 8.71 -1.15
C PRO A 653 -31.16 8.62 0.38
N PRO A 654 -31.70 7.60 1.06
CA PRO A 654 -31.49 7.44 2.49
C PRO A 654 -29.99 7.22 2.79
N PRO A 655 -29.41 7.92 3.77
CA PRO A 655 -27.98 7.87 4.03
C PRO A 655 -27.58 6.47 4.51
N GLY A 656 -26.85 5.75 3.67
CA GLY A 656 -26.31 4.43 3.98
C GLY A 656 -27.08 3.23 3.41
N GLU A 657 -28.10 3.42 2.60
CA GLU A 657 -28.41 2.36 1.62
C GLU A 657 -27.24 2.32 0.61
N PRO A 658 -26.59 1.17 0.36
CA PRO A 658 -25.84 1.00 -0.88
C PRO A 658 -26.81 1.19 -2.05
N PRO A 659 -26.35 1.52 -3.27
CA PRO A 659 -27.23 1.44 -4.44
C PRO A 659 -27.95 0.09 -4.41
N ALA A 660 -29.28 0.13 -4.53
CA ALA A 660 -30.06 -1.07 -4.76
C ALA A 660 -29.50 -1.73 -6.02
N ASP A 661 -28.72 -2.77 -5.80
CA ASP A 661 -28.05 -3.53 -6.83
C ASP A 661 -29.12 -4.10 -7.75
N ARG A 662 -28.91 -3.91 -9.04
CA ARG A 662 -29.85 -4.16 -10.14
C ARG A 662 -29.18 -4.91 -11.29
N VAL A 663 -27.92 -5.29 -11.12
CA VAL A 663 -27.16 -6.08 -12.09
C VAL A 663 -27.39 -7.55 -11.72
N PRO A 664 -27.94 -8.38 -12.61
CA PRO A 664 -28.01 -9.81 -12.36
C PRO A 664 -26.61 -10.44 -12.30
N PRO A 665 -26.35 -11.38 -11.36
CA PRO A 665 -25.07 -12.10 -11.29
C PRO A 665 -24.80 -12.87 -12.59
N ASP A 666 -23.55 -12.90 -13.05
CA ASP A 666 -23.15 -13.74 -14.17
C ASP A 666 -23.16 -15.22 -13.74
N VAL A 667 -23.80 -16.08 -14.53
CA VAL A 667 -23.98 -17.51 -14.19
C VAL A 667 -23.75 -18.43 -15.38
N ARG A 668 -23.04 -19.53 -15.14
CA ARG A 668 -22.65 -20.49 -16.16
C ARG A 668 -22.75 -21.92 -15.62
N LEU A 669 -23.60 -22.74 -16.24
CA LEU A 669 -23.67 -24.17 -15.94
C LEU A 669 -22.39 -24.86 -16.43
N THR A 670 -21.77 -25.68 -15.58
CA THR A 670 -20.50 -26.38 -15.88
C THR A 670 -20.61 -27.90 -15.86
N ALA A 671 -21.65 -28.45 -15.23
CA ALA A 671 -22.11 -29.82 -15.44
C ALA A 671 -23.62 -29.92 -15.19
N PRO A 672 -24.37 -30.75 -15.93
CA PRO A 672 -23.95 -31.61 -17.04
C PRO A 672 -23.66 -30.83 -18.33
N ALA A 673 -23.07 -31.50 -19.31
CA ALA A 673 -22.88 -30.97 -20.66
C ALA A 673 -24.15 -31.12 -21.53
N ALA A 674 -24.30 -30.25 -22.54
CA ALA A 674 -25.37 -30.39 -23.52
C ALA A 674 -25.23 -31.71 -24.32
N GLY A 675 -26.32 -32.47 -24.39
CA GLY A 675 -26.38 -33.80 -25.00
C GLY A 675 -25.91 -34.95 -24.09
N GLU A 676 -25.51 -34.69 -22.84
CA GLU A 676 -25.08 -35.73 -21.91
C GLU A 676 -26.24 -36.69 -21.58
N THR A 677 -25.94 -37.99 -21.46
CA THR A 677 -26.91 -39.01 -21.02
C THR A 677 -26.72 -39.28 -19.53
N LEU A 678 -27.79 -39.17 -18.76
CA LEU A 678 -27.77 -39.11 -17.30
C LEU A 678 -28.59 -40.25 -16.69
N SER A 679 -28.13 -40.81 -15.58
CA SER A 679 -28.81 -41.93 -14.89
C SER A 679 -28.41 -41.99 -13.42
N GLY A 680 -29.37 -42.30 -12.53
CA GLY A 680 -29.12 -42.35 -11.09
C GLY A 680 -28.73 -41.00 -10.49
N THR A 681 -27.76 -40.97 -9.58
CA THR A 681 -27.29 -39.73 -8.91
C THR A 681 -26.30 -38.96 -9.78
N VAL A 682 -26.66 -37.73 -10.13
CA VAL A 682 -25.94 -36.82 -11.03
C VAL A 682 -25.44 -35.61 -10.25
N THR A 683 -24.19 -35.20 -10.44
CA THR A 683 -23.69 -33.92 -9.90
C THR A 683 -24.00 -32.78 -10.87
N LEU A 684 -24.91 -31.88 -10.48
CA LEU A 684 -25.11 -30.60 -11.17
C LEU A 684 -24.08 -29.59 -10.62
N ALA A 685 -23.50 -28.76 -11.49
CA ALA A 685 -22.46 -27.80 -11.12
C ALA A 685 -22.54 -26.51 -11.94
N ALA A 686 -22.22 -25.38 -11.31
CA ALA A 686 -22.17 -24.07 -11.95
C ALA A 686 -21.03 -23.20 -11.41
N GLU A 687 -20.60 -22.28 -12.25
CA GLU A 687 -19.83 -21.08 -11.89
C GLU A 687 -20.85 -19.92 -11.79
N ALA A 688 -20.70 -19.06 -10.79
CA ALA A 688 -21.51 -17.86 -10.63
C ALA A 688 -20.68 -16.79 -9.93
N GLU A 689 -20.62 -15.60 -10.54
CA GLU A 689 -19.83 -14.45 -10.10
C GLU A 689 -20.71 -13.19 -10.18
N ASP A 690 -20.37 -12.16 -9.43
CA ASP A 690 -21.22 -10.98 -9.23
C ASP A 690 -20.34 -9.80 -8.81
N ASP A 691 -20.48 -8.66 -9.49
CA ASP A 691 -19.70 -7.44 -9.25
C ASP A 691 -20.39 -6.45 -8.30
N GLY A 692 -21.60 -6.78 -7.83
CA GLY A 692 -22.41 -6.00 -6.91
C GLY A 692 -22.36 -6.55 -5.48
N THR A 693 -23.47 -7.11 -5.02
CA THR A 693 -23.64 -7.57 -3.63
C THR A 693 -23.08 -8.96 -3.34
N GLY A 694 -22.63 -9.68 -4.37
CA GLY A 694 -22.14 -11.05 -4.35
C GLY A 694 -23.27 -12.08 -4.36
N VAL A 695 -23.12 -13.18 -5.10
CA VAL A 695 -24.09 -14.30 -5.15
C VAL A 695 -24.53 -14.76 -3.75
N GLU A 696 -25.84 -14.81 -3.50
CA GLU A 696 -26.46 -15.42 -2.30
C GLU A 696 -26.59 -16.93 -2.49
N ARG A 697 -27.09 -17.35 -3.67
CA ARG A 697 -27.33 -18.76 -3.99
C ARG A 697 -27.35 -19.04 -5.49
N VAL A 698 -27.11 -20.30 -5.83
CA VAL A 698 -27.41 -20.88 -7.15
C VAL A 698 -28.43 -21.99 -6.98
N GLU A 699 -29.59 -21.85 -7.63
CA GLU A 699 -30.61 -22.86 -7.77
C GLU A 699 -30.39 -23.65 -9.07
N PHE A 700 -30.36 -24.98 -9.00
CA PHE A 700 -30.29 -25.85 -10.18
C PHE A 700 -31.68 -26.31 -10.56
N LEU A 701 -32.03 -26.20 -11.84
CA LEU A 701 -33.37 -26.49 -12.35
C LEU A 701 -33.37 -27.64 -13.36
N VAL A 702 -34.43 -28.45 -13.32
CA VAL A 702 -34.76 -29.46 -14.31
C VAL A 702 -36.17 -29.16 -14.81
N ASP A 703 -36.31 -28.96 -16.13
CA ASP A 703 -37.56 -28.55 -16.79
C ASP A 703 -38.22 -27.32 -16.14
N GLY A 704 -37.39 -26.36 -15.72
CA GLY A 704 -37.82 -25.13 -15.04
C GLY A 704 -38.21 -25.28 -13.57
N LYS A 705 -38.03 -26.46 -12.95
CA LYS A 705 -38.30 -26.70 -11.53
C LYS A 705 -36.99 -26.84 -10.75
N PRO A 706 -36.79 -26.14 -9.62
CA PRO A 706 -35.58 -26.28 -8.82
C PRO A 706 -35.50 -27.68 -8.18
N VAL A 707 -34.35 -28.34 -8.32
CA VAL A 707 -34.05 -29.67 -7.75
C VAL A 707 -32.99 -29.65 -6.66
N GLY A 708 -32.27 -28.53 -6.50
CA GLY A 708 -31.29 -28.33 -5.44
C GLY A 708 -30.71 -26.92 -5.45
N THR A 709 -30.16 -26.48 -4.33
CA THR A 709 -29.59 -25.13 -4.15
C THR A 709 -28.22 -25.21 -3.48
N ALA A 710 -27.26 -24.42 -3.95
CA ALA A 710 -25.96 -24.23 -3.31
C ALA A 710 -25.75 -22.74 -2.93
N THR A 711 -25.30 -22.47 -1.71
CA THR A 711 -25.12 -21.11 -1.16
C THR A 711 -23.65 -20.69 -0.98
N ALA A 712 -22.71 -21.49 -1.50
CA ALA A 712 -21.29 -21.19 -1.50
C ALA A 712 -20.58 -21.89 -2.67
N ALA A 713 -19.50 -21.28 -3.17
CA ALA A 713 -18.64 -21.87 -4.18
C ALA A 713 -17.79 -23.04 -3.61
N PRO A 714 -17.52 -24.10 -4.38
CA PRO A 714 -18.00 -24.37 -5.73
C PRO A 714 -19.47 -24.81 -5.73
N TYR A 715 -20.33 -24.11 -6.48
CA TYR A 715 -21.77 -24.36 -6.49
C TYR A 715 -22.09 -25.71 -7.13
N ARG A 716 -22.46 -26.69 -6.31
CA ARG A 716 -22.72 -28.08 -6.71
C ARG A 716 -23.84 -28.69 -5.90
N VAL A 717 -24.67 -29.50 -6.54
CA VAL A 717 -25.70 -30.33 -5.87
C VAL A 717 -25.69 -31.75 -6.44
N GLN A 718 -26.13 -32.72 -5.65
CA GLN A 718 -26.47 -34.06 -6.15
C GLN A 718 -27.96 -34.09 -6.46
N TRP A 719 -28.29 -34.47 -7.69
CA TRP A 719 -29.66 -34.66 -8.17
C TRP A 719 -29.90 -36.13 -8.45
N ASP A 720 -31.02 -36.66 -7.98
CA ASP A 720 -31.47 -38.01 -8.33
C ASP A 720 -32.31 -37.96 -9.61
N SER A 721 -31.72 -38.38 -10.73
CA SER A 721 -32.41 -38.40 -12.03
C SER A 721 -33.50 -39.46 -12.12
N THR A 722 -33.60 -40.40 -11.16
CA THR A 722 -34.75 -41.33 -11.06
C THR A 722 -36.05 -40.64 -10.62
N ALA A 723 -35.97 -39.38 -10.16
CA ALA A 723 -37.13 -38.54 -9.84
C ALA A 723 -37.82 -37.94 -11.09
N VAL A 724 -37.28 -38.14 -12.30
CA VAL A 724 -37.92 -37.78 -13.58
C VAL A 724 -38.03 -39.00 -14.49
N ALA A 725 -38.80 -38.87 -15.58
CA ALA A 725 -38.96 -39.93 -16.57
C ALA A 725 -37.69 -40.13 -17.41
N ASP A 726 -37.66 -41.19 -18.21
CA ASP A 726 -36.65 -41.35 -19.26
C ASP A 726 -37.05 -40.55 -20.51
N GLY A 727 -36.15 -39.70 -21.00
CA GLY A 727 -36.46 -38.77 -22.09
C GLY A 727 -35.45 -37.62 -22.20
N GLU A 728 -35.78 -36.61 -23.02
CA GLU A 728 -35.04 -35.35 -23.05
C GLU A 728 -35.53 -34.42 -21.91
N HIS A 729 -34.59 -33.85 -21.17
CA HIS A 729 -34.82 -32.90 -20.09
C HIS A 729 -33.97 -31.64 -20.29
N ARG A 730 -34.39 -30.50 -19.74
CA ARG A 730 -33.64 -29.24 -19.83
C ARG A 730 -33.09 -28.83 -18.46
N ILE A 731 -31.76 -28.74 -18.36
CA ILE A 731 -31.04 -28.39 -17.13
C ILE A 731 -30.57 -26.94 -17.19
N ALA A 732 -30.79 -26.18 -16.13
CA ALA A 732 -30.33 -24.80 -15.99
C ALA A 732 -29.78 -24.52 -14.58
N ALA A 733 -29.04 -23.43 -14.44
CA ALA A 733 -28.68 -22.82 -13.17
C ALA A 733 -29.21 -21.39 -13.12
N ARG A 734 -29.85 -21.01 -12.01
CA ARG A 734 -30.25 -19.63 -11.70
C ARG A 734 -29.42 -19.14 -10.52
N ALA A 735 -28.59 -18.14 -10.75
CA ALA A 735 -27.96 -17.40 -9.66
C ALA A 735 -28.95 -16.37 -9.09
N THR A 736 -28.77 -16.02 -7.82
CA THR A 736 -29.44 -14.89 -7.17
C THR A 736 -28.42 -14.22 -6.26
N ASP A 737 -28.25 -12.91 -6.41
CA ASP A 737 -27.41 -12.07 -5.54
C ASP A 737 -28.12 -11.74 -4.21
N LYS A 738 -27.47 -10.94 -3.35
CA LYS A 738 -28.01 -10.58 -2.02
C LYS A 738 -28.96 -9.38 -2.03
N ALA A 739 -29.07 -8.63 -3.14
CA ALA A 739 -30.15 -7.66 -3.36
C ALA A 739 -31.40 -8.30 -3.99
N GLY A 740 -31.24 -9.47 -4.62
CA GLY A 740 -32.31 -10.34 -5.11
C GLY A 740 -32.50 -10.37 -6.63
N ASN A 741 -31.59 -9.79 -7.42
CA ASN A 741 -31.61 -9.94 -8.88
C ASN A 741 -31.20 -11.36 -9.26
N ARG A 742 -31.49 -11.75 -10.51
CA ARG A 742 -31.41 -13.14 -10.95
C ARG A 742 -31.05 -13.22 -12.42
N ALA A 743 -30.02 -13.99 -12.72
CA ALA A 743 -29.77 -14.50 -14.07
C ALA A 743 -30.02 -16.01 -14.07
N GLU A 744 -30.45 -16.54 -15.22
CA GLU A 744 -30.67 -17.96 -15.43
C GLU A 744 -29.98 -18.37 -16.74
N THR A 745 -29.20 -19.44 -16.71
CA THR A 745 -28.48 -19.95 -17.89
C THR A 745 -29.44 -20.40 -18.97
N GLU A 746 -29.10 -20.22 -20.24
CA GLU A 746 -29.78 -20.93 -21.34
C GLU A 746 -29.77 -22.46 -21.07
N PRO A 747 -30.94 -23.12 -20.95
CA PRO A 747 -30.98 -24.49 -20.47
C PRO A 747 -30.40 -25.50 -21.46
N VAL A 748 -29.41 -26.29 -21.01
CA VAL A 748 -28.82 -27.38 -21.78
C VAL A 748 -29.79 -28.56 -21.83
N SER A 749 -30.01 -29.13 -23.03
CA SER A 749 -30.78 -30.37 -23.17
C SER A 749 -29.88 -31.57 -22.83
N VAL A 750 -30.42 -32.52 -22.07
CA VAL A 750 -29.77 -33.79 -21.66
C VAL A 750 -30.74 -34.94 -21.83
N VAL A 751 -30.26 -36.18 -21.85
CA VAL A 751 -31.12 -37.38 -21.98
C VAL A 751 -31.08 -38.21 -20.70
N VAL A 752 -32.17 -38.24 -19.94
CA VAL A 752 -32.26 -39.11 -18.76
C VAL A 752 -32.62 -40.53 -19.19
N ARG A 753 -31.90 -41.53 -18.65
CA ARG A 753 -32.11 -42.97 -18.88
C ARG A 753 -31.85 -43.78 -17.61
N ASN A 754 -32.84 -43.81 -16.71
CA ASN A 754 -32.85 -44.67 -15.54
C ASN A 754 -33.26 -46.11 -15.90
N GLY A 755 -34.04 -46.28 -16.96
CA GLY A 755 -34.39 -47.57 -17.55
C GLY A 755 -33.18 -48.22 -18.21
N GLY A 756 -32.66 -49.26 -17.57
CA GLY A 756 -31.47 -50.01 -18.01
C GLY A 756 -31.66 -50.80 -19.32
N GLY A 757 -31.69 -50.09 -20.46
CA GLY A 757 -31.57 -50.64 -21.80
C GLY A 757 -30.11 -50.68 -22.23
N GLN A 758 -29.45 -51.83 -22.01
CA GLN A 758 -28.04 -52.14 -22.32
C GLN A 758 -27.24 -51.09 -23.11
N GLU A 759 -26.25 -50.46 -22.47
CA GLU A 759 -24.96 -50.37 -23.13
C GLU A 759 -24.51 -51.80 -23.53
N PRO A 760 -23.83 -51.97 -24.68
CA PRO A 760 -22.96 -53.11 -24.85
C PRO A 760 -21.76 -52.91 -23.94
N GLY A 761 -21.92 -53.26 -22.66
CA GLY A 761 -20.81 -53.50 -21.76
C GLY A 761 -19.80 -54.44 -22.41
N PRO A 762 -18.51 -54.39 -22.02
CA PRO A 762 -17.42 -55.03 -22.75
C PRO A 762 -17.76 -56.48 -23.05
N VAL A 763 -17.86 -56.79 -24.35
CA VAL A 763 -18.22 -58.14 -24.82
C VAL A 763 -17.23 -59.11 -24.18
N PRO A 764 -17.67 -60.13 -23.41
CA PRO A 764 -16.76 -60.94 -22.61
C PRO A 764 -15.64 -61.56 -23.46
N GLY A 765 -14.44 -61.00 -23.35
CA GLY A 765 -13.33 -61.27 -24.28
C GLY A 765 -13.05 -60.18 -25.33
N THR A 766 -13.26 -58.89 -25.04
CA THR A 766 -12.67 -57.77 -25.81
C THR A 766 -11.58 -57.04 -25.02
N VAL A 767 -10.51 -56.62 -25.71
CA VAL A 767 -9.48 -55.69 -25.21
C VAL A 767 -9.86 -54.27 -25.62
N ALA A 768 -9.54 -53.29 -24.77
CA ALA A 768 -9.65 -51.87 -25.08
C ALA A 768 -8.25 -51.22 -25.05
N GLU A 769 -7.86 -50.58 -26.15
CA GLU A 769 -6.62 -49.81 -26.27
C GLU A 769 -6.93 -48.32 -26.46
N THR A 770 -6.52 -47.49 -25.50
CA THR A 770 -6.73 -46.04 -25.53
C THR A 770 -5.46 -45.32 -25.95
N PHE A 771 -5.57 -44.48 -26.98
CA PHE A 771 -4.52 -43.62 -27.51
C PHE A 771 -4.83 -42.15 -27.22
N THR A 772 -3.85 -41.42 -26.71
CA THR A 772 -3.89 -39.98 -26.47
C THR A 772 -2.77 -39.28 -27.25
N GLY A 773 -3.02 -38.08 -27.74
CA GLY A 773 -1.99 -37.27 -28.37
C GLY A 773 -2.45 -35.86 -28.75
N SER A 774 -1.50 -35.06 -29.23
CA SER A 774 -1.75 -33.71 -29.75
C SER A 774 -1.93 -33.74 -31.27
N LEU A 775 -2.86 -32.92 -31.76
CA LEU A 775 -3.15 -32.72 -33.18
C LEU A 775 -2.38 -31.49 -33.70
N ASN A 776 -1.68 -31.66 -34.83
CA ASN A 776 -0.92 -30.63 -35.52
C ASN A 776 -0.90 -30.93 -37.03
N PRO A 777 -1.45 -30.07 -37.91
CA PRO A 777 -1.58 -30.34 -39.35
C PRO A 777 -0.26 -30.16 -40.12
N TRP A 778 0.75 -29.53 -39.51
CA TRP A 778 2.07 -29.34 -40.12
C TRP A 778 2.96 -30.59 -40.00
N VAL A 779 2.50 -31.59 -39.25
CA VAL A 779 3.05 -32.94 -39.21
C VAL A 779 2.06 -33.85 -39.97
N GLY A 780 2.58 -34.84 -40.71
CA GLY A 780 1.76 -35.76 -41.49
C GLY A 780 0.73 -36.54 -40.64
N PRO A 781 -0.31 -37.12 -41.27
CA PRO A 781 -1.45 -37.72 -40.58
C PRO A 781 -1.00 -38.78 -39.57
N LEU A 782 -1.36 -38.55 -38.31
CA LEU A 782 -0.90 -39.36 -37.18
C LEU A 782 -1.52 -40.76 -37.26
N ARG A 783 -0.71 -41.80 -37.17
CA ARG A 783 -1.15 -43.18 -37.31
C ARG A 783 -0.91 -43.96 -36.01
N VAL A 784 -1.98 -44.52 -35.45
CA VAL A 784 -1.89 -45.52 -34.38
C VAL A 784 -2.19 -46.91 -34.93
N TRP A 785 -1.57 -47.92 -34.34
CA TRP A 785 -1.64 -49.32 -34.76
C TRP A 785 -2.30 -50.14 -33.66
N PHE A 786 -3.09 -51.14 -34.04
CA PHE A 786 -3.69 -52.11 -33.10
C PHE A 786 -3.74 -53.49 -33.77
N GLU A 787 -3.93 -54.54 -32.99
CA GLU A 787 -3.92 -55.92 -33.48
C GLU A 787 -5.29 -56.55 -33.27
N ALA A 788 -5.96 -56.97 -34.35
CA ALA A 788 -7.12 -57.85 -34.25
C ALA A 788 -6.61 -59.31 -34.29
N PRO A 789 -6.63 -60.07 -33.17
CA PRO A 789 -6.05 -61.40 -33.12
C PRO A 789 -6.94 -62.49 -33.75
N ALA A 790 -8.19 -62.14 -34.07
CA ALA A 790 -9.17 -62.96 -34.77
C ALA A 790 -10.12 -62.04 -35.56
N PRO A 791 -10.79 -62.53 -36.62
CA PRO A 791 -11.90 -61.82 -37.24
C PRO A 791 -13.03 -61.54 -36.23
N GLY A 792 -13.69 -60.40 -36.34
CA GLY A 792 -14.81 -60.02 -35.46
C GLY A 792 -14.99 -58.51 -35.27
N PRO A 793 -15.97 -58.11 -34.43
CA PRO A 793 -16.39 -56.72 -34.30
C PRO A 793 -15.34 -55.86 -33.60
N VAL A 794 -14.99 -54.73 -34.24
CA VAL A 794 -14.14 -53.67 -33.69
C VAL A 794 -14.98 -52.40 -33.53
N THR A 795 -14.85 -51.74 -32.39
CA THR A 795 -15.49 -50.43 -32.11
C THR A 795 -14.43 -49.36 -31.90
N LEU A 796 -14.56 -48.22 -32.58
CA LEU A 796 -13.82 -47.00 -32.31
C LEU A 796 -14.69 -46.00 -31.56
N GLN A 797 -14.23 -45.53 -30.41
CA GLN A 797 -14.76 -44.35 -29.74
C GLN A 797 -13.69 -43.27 -29.70
N GLY A 798 -14.06 -42.00 -29.90
CA GLY A 798 -13.07 -40.93 -29.93
C GLY A 798 -13.63 -39.54 -29.68
N LYS A 799 -12.84 -38.70 -29.02
CA LYS A 799 -13.16 -37.32 -28.66
C LYS A 799 -11.97 -36.39 -28.86
N THR A 800 -12.25 -35.11 -29.04
CA THR A 800 -11.29 -34.01 -29.20
C THR A 800 -11.71 -32.81 -28.35
N ASP A 801 -10.76 -31.97 -27.96
CA ASP A 801 -10.95 -30.69 -27.25
C ASP A 801 -11.54 -29.56 -28.13
N GLY A 802 -12.54 -29.89 -28.95
CA GLY A 802 -13.16 -28.98 -29.92
C GLY A 802 -12.44 -28.92 -31.29
N ALA A 803 -11.18 -29.35 -31.38
CA ALA A 803 -10.40 -29.26 -32.62
C ALA A 803 -10.89 -30.14 -33.80
N GLY A 804 -11.65 -31.20 -33.51
CA GLY A 804 -12.19 -32.12 -34.53
C GLY A 804 -11.15 -33.03 -35.18
N MET A 805 -11.57 -34.24 -35.52
CA MET A 805 -10.77 -35.21 -36.27
C MET A 805 -11.64 -36.05 -37.22
N SER A 806 -10.99 -36.62 -38.24
CA SER A 806 -11.52 -37.74 -39.02
C SER A 806 -10.53 -38.91 -38.93
N VAL A 807 -11.04 -40.12 -38.72
CA VAL A 807 -10.24 -41.34 -38.59
C VAL A 807 -10.59 -42.31 -39.71
N VAL A 808 -9.59 -42.85 -40.37
CA VAL A 808 -9.72 -43.90 -41.40
C VAL A 808 -8.96 -45.14 -40.95
N VAL A 809 -9.63 -46.29 -40.87
CA VAL A 809 -9.01 -47.57 -40.49
C VAL A 809 -8.63 -48.35 -41.74
N LEU A 810 -7.35 -48.73 -41.81
CA LEU A 810 -6.80 -49.60 -42.83
C LEU A 810 -6.54 -51.00 -42.26
N GLY A 811 -6.86 -52.03 -43.04
CA GLY A 811 -6.59 -53.43 -42.72
C GLY A 811 -5.15 -53.87 -42.97
N PRO A 812 -4.80 -55.13 -42.65
CA PRO A 812 -3.47 -55.70 -42.90
C PRO A 812 -3.09 -55.75 -44.40
N ASP A 813 -4.09 -55.74 -45.28
CA ASP A 813 -3.99 -55.63 -46.74
C ASP A 813 -3.89 -54.18 -47.24
N GLY A 814 -4.00 -53.19 -46.35
CA GLY A 814 -4.05 -51.77 -46.65
C GLY A 814 -5.43 -51.25 -47.07
N ALA A 815 -6.47 -52.09 -47.14
CA ALA A 815 -7.81 -51.67 -47.56
C ALA A 815 -8.53 -50.91 -46.44
N THR A 816 -9.34 -49.89 -46.79
CA THR A 816 -10.19 -49.20 -45.81
C THR A 816 -11.30 -50.12 -45.32
N VAL A 817 -11.36 -50.35 -44.00
CA VAL A 817 -12.34 -51.26 -43.36
C VAL A 817 -13.36 -50.54 -42.47
N GLY A 818 -13.09 -49.29 -42.09
CA GLY A 818 -13.94 -48.49 -41.20
C GLY A 818 -13.38 -47.08 -41.00
N GLY A 819 -14.09 -46.25 -40.24
CA GLY A 819 -13.70 -44.86 -39.99
C GLY A 819 -14.89 -43.96 -39.67
N GLY A 820 -14.62 -42.70 -39.33
CA GLY A 820 -15.65 -41.71 -39.01
C GLY A 820 -15.10 -40.35 -38.60
N THR A 821 -15.98 -39.36 -38.49
CA THR A 821 -15.68 -38.02 -37.95
C THR A 821 -15.73 -38.03 -36.41
N SER A 822 -15.31 -36.95 -35.73
CA SER A 822 -15.53 -36.78 -34.28
C SER A 822 -16.98 -37.04 -33.86
N ALA A 823 -17.97 -36.66 -34.69
CA ALA A 823 -19.38 -36.88 -34.36
C ALA A 823 -19.79 -38.37 -34.45
N ASP A 824 -19.14 -39.17 -35.30
CA ASP A 824 -19.38 -40.62 -35.41
C ASP A 824 -18.59 -41.38 -34.33
N LEU A 825 -17.35 -40.97 -34.08
CA LEU A 825 -16.47 -41.52 -33.07
C LEU A 825 -16.99 -41.25 -31.64
N ALA A 826 -17.67 -40.12 -31.40
CA ALA A 826 -18.38 -39.89 -30.15
C ALA A 826 -19.56 -40.87 -29.93
N ARG A 827 -20.18 -41.37 -31.01
CA ARG A 827 -21.28 -42.36 -30.98
C ARG A 827 -20.80 -43.82 -30.98
N GLY A 828 -19.51 -44.07 -31.23
CA GLY A 828 -18.94 -45.42 -31.33
C GLY A 828 -19.12 -46.04 -32.71
N VAL A 829 -18.16 -45.83 -33.61
CA VAL A 829 -18.14 -46.45 -34.95
C VAL A 829 -17.84 -47.94 -34.81
N ARG A 830 -18.65 -48.81 -35.42
CA ARG A 830 -18.38 -50.26 -35.48
C ARG A 830 -18.07 -50.72 -36.90
N PHE A 831 -17.14 -51.67 -37.03
CA PHE A 831 -16.85 -52.38 -38.27
C PHE A 831 -16.35 -53.81 -37.95
N GLU A 832 -16.37 -54.69 -38.95
CA GLU A 832 -15.88 -56.07 -38.81
C GLU A 832 -14.43 -56.18 -39.28
N ALA A 833 -13.54 -56.65 -38.41
CA ALA A 833 -12.20 -57.10 -38.80
C ALA A 833 -12.35 -58.40 -39.60
N LYS A 834 -12.11 -58.35 -40.91
CA LYS A 834 -12.28 -59.50 -41.82
C LYS A 834 -11.19 -60.57 -41.68
N ALA A 835 -10.05 -60.25 -41.06
CA ALA A 835 -8.90 -61.13 -40.91
C ALA A 835 -8.20 -60.85 -39.57
N ALA A 836 -7.40 -61.81 -39.09
CA ALA A 836 -6.46 -61.54 -38.01
C ALA A 836 -5.23 -60.80 -38.54
N GLY A 837 -4.71 -59.82 -37.80
CA GLY A 837 -3.48 -59.09 -38.15
C GLY A 837 -3.42 -57.67 -37.57
N THR A 838 -2.39 -56.92 -38.00
CA THR A 838 -2.20 -55.51 -37.61
C THR A 838 -3.07 -54.59 -38.45
N TYR A 839 -3.89 -53.77 -37.79
CA TYR A 839 -4.69 -52.71 -38.38
C TYR A 839 -4.07 -51.35 -38.02
N SER A 840 -4.41 -50.29 -38.76
CA SER A 840 -3.99 -48.93 -38.40
C SER A 840 -5.10 -47.91 -38.56
N ALA A 841 -5.32 -47.10 -37.53
CA ALA A 841 -6.17 -45.92 -37.57
C ALA A 841 -5.32 -44.70 -37.95
N VAL A 842 -5.64 -44.11 -39.10
CA VAL A 842 -5.03 -42.88 -39.62
C VAL A 842 -5.90 -41.71 -39.18
N ILE A 843 -5.36 -40.87 -38.30
CA ILE A 843 -6.02 -39.72 -37.69
C ILE A 843 -5.65 -38.46 -38.47
N GLN A 844 -6.65 -37.76 -38.99
CA GLN A 844 -6.51 -36.49 -39.68
C GLN A 844 -7.11 -35.37 -38.82
N PRO A 845 -6.35 -34.33 -38.47
CA PRO A 845 -6.86 -33.20 -37.71
C PRO A 845 -7.77 -32.31 -38.59
N GLN A 846 -8.87 -31.81 -38.03
CA GLN A 846 -9.77 -30.88 -38.72
C GLN A 846 -9.42 -29.40 -38.41
N ALA A 847 -8.73 -29.12 -37.30
CA ALA A 847 -8.26 -27.79 -36.91
C ALA A 847 -6.74 -27.75 -36.60
N PRO A 848 -6.09 -26.56 -36.55
CA PRO A 848 -4.63 -26.48 -36.53
C PRO A 848 -3.93 -26.86 -35.21
N ARG A 849 -4.66 -26.94 -34.10
CA ARG A 849 -4.15 -27.35 -32.78
C ARG A 849 -5.28 -28.01 -32.00
N GLY A 850 -4.93 -28.99 -31.19
CA GLY A 850 -5.84 -29.63 -30.24
C GLY A 850 -5.24 -30.91 -29.66
N THR A 851 -6.07 -31.68 -28.97
CA THR A 851 -5.76 -32.97 -28.37
C THR A 851 -6.89 -33.96 -28.66
N TYR A 852 -6.53 -35.23 -28.74
CA TYR A 852 -7.49 -36.31 -28.98
C TYR A 852 -7.34 -37.44 -27.94
N VAL A 853 -8.43 -38.15 -27.73
CA VAL A 853 -8.47 -39.46 -27.10
C VAL A 853 -9.23 -40.39 -28.05
N LEU A 854 -8.62 -41.50 -28.46
CA LEU A 854 -9.19 -42.52 -29.34
C LEU A 854 -9.07 -43.88 -28.65
N THR A 855 -10.18 -44.54 -28.37
CA THR A 855 -10.25 -45.89 -27.80
C THR A 855 -10.67 -46.88 -28.87
N VAL A 856 -9.87 -47.94 -29.05
CA VAL A 856 -10.16 -49.06 -29.93
C VAL A 856 -10.56 -50.25 -29.07
N MET A 857 -11.75 -50.80 -29.27
CA MET A 857 -12.22 -52.02 -28.62
C MET A 857 -12.30 -53.15 -29.66
N HIS A 858 -11.59 -54.24 -29.45
CA HIS A 858 -11.48 -55.37 -30.39
C HIS A 858 -11.46 -56.72 -29.65
N PRO A 859 -11.67 -57.86 -30.33
CA PRO A 859 -11.62 -59.18 -29.68
C PRO A 859 -10.26 -59.45 -29.03
N ALA A 860 -10.29 -60.12 -27.88
CA ALA A 860 -9.12 -60.67 -27.20
C ALA A 860 -8.73 -62.01 -27.83
N GLY A 861 -7.43 -62.29 -27.91
CA GLY A 861 -6.93 -63.52 -28.52
C GLY A 861 -5.48 -63.82 -28.17
N LYS A 862 -5.07 -65.06 -28.44
CA LYS A 862 -3.72 -65.56 -28.14
C LYS A 862 -2.74 -65.06 -29.21
N GLY A 863 -1.70 -64.33 -28.83
CA GLY A 863 -0.69 -63.79 -29.77
C GLY A 863 -0.21 -62.37 -29.47
N LEU A 864 -0.72 -61.76 -28.40
CA LEU A 864 -0.22 -60.52 -27.80
C LEU A 864 0.20 -60.80 -26.34
N ALA A 865 1.20 -60.08 -25.87
CA ALA A 865 1.52 -59.96 -24.46
C ALA A 865 1.10 -58.57 -23.97
N GLN A 866 0.62 -58.52 -22.72
CA GLN A 866 0.43 -57.28 -22.00
C GLN A 866 1.28 -57.31 -20.73
N GLU A 867 1.98 -56.21 -20.45
CA GLU A 867 2.73 -56.00 -19.21
C GLU A 867 2.32 -54.67 -18.58
N VAL A 868 2.15 -54.66 -17.26
CA VAL A 868 1.95 -53.44 -16.47
C VAL A 868 3.11 -53.30 -15.51
N ARG A 869 3.76 -52.14 -15.51
CA ARG A 869 4.95 -51.83 -14.70
C ARG A 869 4.78 -50.46 -14.05
N SER A 870 4.78 -50.42 -12.72
CA SER A 870 4.65 -49.17 -11.95
C SER A 870 5.95 -48.76 -11.26
N GLY A 871 6.02 -47.52 -10.81
CA GLY A 871 7.16 -46.98 -10.09
C GLY A 871 6.94 -45.53 -9.67
N ARG A 872 8.02 -44.86 -9.24
CA ARG A 872 7.99 -43.47 -8.78
C ARG A 872 9.15 -42.68 -9.38
N LEU A 873 8.88 -41.46 -9.85
CA LEU A 873 9.88 -40.53 -10.37
C LEU A 873 9.77 -39.19 -9.63
N GLY A 874 10.89 -38.48 -9.44
CA GLY A 874 10.85 -37.19 -8.77
C GLY A 874 12.18 -36.48 -8.60
N ALA A 875 12.12 -35.24 -8.09
CA ALA A 875 13.27 -34.36 -7.90
C ALA A 875 14.26 -34.86 -6.83
N GLY A 876 13.80 -35.68 -5.87
CA GLY A 876 14.61 -36.34 -4.85
C GLY A 876 14.79 -37.85 -5.07
N GLY A 877 14.63 -38.34 -6.30
CA GLY A 877 14.68 -39.76 -6.61
C GLY A 877 15.15 -40.06 -8.04
N GLN A 878 14.87 -41.27 -8.52
CA GLN A 878 15.18 -41.65 -9.90
C GLN A 878 14.36 -40.78 -10.86
N ARG A 879 15.03 -40.11 -11.82
CA ARG A 879 14.37 -39.22 -12.79
C ARG A 879 13.92 -39.91 -14.08
N THR A 880 14.44 -41.10 -14.37
CA THR A 880 14.09 -41.90 -15.56
C THR A 880 13.91 -43.37 -15.18
N ALA A 881 12.73 -43.92 -15.42
CA ALA A 881 12.51 -45.37 -15.38
C ALA A 881 12.77 -45.97 -16.76
N ARG A 882 13.35 -47.17 -16.80
CA ARG A 882 13.66 -47.93 -18.03
C ARG A 882 13.01 -49.30 -17.99
N PHE A 883 12.36 -49.69 -19.08
CA PHE A 883 11.82 -51.02 -19.29
C PHE A 883 12.22 -51.53 -20.67
N ASP A 884 12.80 -52.72 -20.73
CA ASP A 884 13.10 -53.36 -22.01
C ASP A 884 11.99 -54.36 -22.37
N VAL A 885 11.56 -54.35 -23.63
CA VAL A 885 10.53 -55.24 -24.19
C VAL A 885 11.07 -55.87 -25.48
N THR A 886 10.63 -57.07 -25.83
CA THR A 886 11.04 -57.75 -27.07
C THR A 886 9.81 -58.18 -27.86
N ALA A 887 9.66 -57.64 -29.06
CA ALA A 887 8.64 -58.09 -30.01
C ALA A 887 9.14 -59.37 -30.72
N GLY A 888 8.38 -60.46 -30.64
CA GLY A 888 8.78 -61.74 -31.26
C GLY A 888 8.43 -61.83 -32.76
N ARG A 889 7.40 -61.11 -33.18
CA ARG A 889 6.97 -60.95 -34.58
C ARG A 889 6.70 -59.47 -34.91
N THR A 890 6.48 -59.16 -36.18
CA THR A 890 5.95 -57.85 -36.60
C THR A 890 4.52 -57.66 -36.06
N GLY A 891 4.20 -56.46 -35.59
CA GLY A 891 2.86 -56.10 -35.10
C GLY A 891 2.85 -54.79 -34.29
N ALA A 892 1.69 -54.41 -33.74
CA ALA A 892 1.54 -53.16 -32.98
C ALA A 892 2.24 -53.23 -31.60
N LEU A 893 3.16 -52.31 -31.34
CA LEU A 893 3.72 -52.04 -30.00
C LEU A 893 3.11 -50.75 -29.48
N ASN A 894 2.28 -50.89 -28.44
CA ASN A 894 1.50 -49.81 -27.84
C ASN A 894 1.95 -49.61 -26.38
N VAL A 895 2.19 -48.35 -26.02
CA VAL A 895 2.74 -47.96 -24.71
C VAL A 895 1.95 -46.79 -24.15
N SER A 896 1.45 -46.94 -22.92
CA SER A 896 0.69 -45.91 -22.20
C SER A 896 1.33 -45.64 -20.85
N LEU A 897 1.66 -44.39 -20.57
CA LEU A 897 2.24 -43.88 -19.31
C LEU A 897 1.20 -43.00 -18.61
N GLY A 898 0.57 -43.52 -17.57
CA GLY A 898 -0.29 -42.74 -16.66
C GLY A 898 0.41 -42.43 -15.35
N TRP A 899 0.07 -41.32 -14.68
CA TRP A 899 0.67 -40.95 -13.40
C TRP A 899 -0.24 -40.15 -12.47
N THR A 900 0.13 -40.08 -11.19
CA THR A 900 -0.56 -39.31 -10.15
C THR A 900 0.41 -38.39 -9.40
N GLY A 901 -0.02 -37.16 -9.12
CA GLY A 901 0.78 -36.13 -8.46
C GLY A 901 1.08 -34.93 -9.38
N ARG A 902 1.64 -33.85 -8.81
CA ARG A 902 2.03 -32.65 -9.56
C ARG A 902 3.36 -32.88 -10.25
N ALA A 903 3.36 -33.54 -11.42
CA ALA A 903 4.54 -33.77 -12.24
C ALA A 903 4.23 -33.72 -13.74
N ALA A 904 5.25 -33.42 -14.53
CA ALA A 904 5.24 -33.58 -15.98
C ALA A 904 6.20 -34.71 -16.38
N LEU A 905 5.64 -35.79 -16.93
CA LEU A 905 6.41 -36.91 -17.48
C LEU A 905 6.42 -36.86 -19.01
N ASP A 906 7.51 -37.32 -19.60
CA ASP A 906 7.63 -37.62 -21.03
C ASP A 906 7.87 -39.14 -21.22
N LEU A 907 7.44 -39.66 -22.37
CA LEU A 907 7.53 -41.07 -22.76
C LEU A 907 8.35 -41.22 -24.04
N TYR A 908 9.34 -42.12 -24.05
CA TYR A 908 10.16 -42.43 -25.23
C TYR A 908 10.24 -43.94 -25.44
N VAL A 909 10.27 -44.37 -26.70
CA VAL A 909 10.56 -45.76 -27.10
C VAL A 909 11.73 -45.73 -28.07
N LEU A 910 12.80 -46.44 -27.71
CA LEU A 910 14.02 -46.57 -28.48
C LEU A 910 14.11 -47.98 -29.06
N ASP A 911 14.75 -48.14 -30.21
CA ASP A 911 15.06 -49.45 -30.79
C ASP A 911 16.34 -50.09 -30.19
N ALA A 912 16.74 -51.23 -30.75
CA ALA A 912 17.95 -51.96 -30.33
C ALA A 912 19.27 -51.21 -30.62
N SER A 913 19.26 -50.18 -31.47
CA SER A 913 20.42 -49.29 -31.70
C SER A 913 20.47 -48.11 -30.72
N GLY A 914 19.38 -47.87 -29.99
CA GLY A 914 19.22 -46.74 -29.08
C GLY A 914 18.63 -45.48 -29.74
N GLN A 915 18.18 -45.55 -31.00
CA GLN A 915 17.47 -44.43 -31.62
C GLN A 915 16.02 -44.38 -31.16
N VAL A 916 15.50 -43.19 -30.87
CA VAL A 916 14.09 -42.96 -30.51
C VAL A 916 13.23 -43.19 -31.76
N VAL A 917 12.38 -44.20 -31.71
CA VAL A 917 11.46 -44.60 -32.80
C VAL A 917 10.01 -44.18 -32.55
N ALA A 918 9.65 -43.85 -31.30
CA ALA A 918 8.40 -43.15 -30.97
C ALA A 918 8.59 -42.35 -29.66
N TYR A 919 7.88 -41.24 -29.51
CA TYR A 919 7.88 -40.45 -28.26
C TYR A 919 6.58 -39.66 -28.09
N SER A 920 6.26 -39.35 -26.84
CA SER A 920 5.22 -38.41 -26.43
C SER A 920 5.82 -37.54 -25.33
N ALA A 921 6.17 -36.30 -25.68
CA ALA A 921 6.87 -35.37 -24.81
C ALA A 921 6.25 -33.98 -24.93
N GLY A 922 6.41 -33.14 -23.90
CA GLY A 922 5.91 -31.76 -23.89
C GLY A 922 4.41 -31.62 -23.61
N SER A 923 3.57 -32.55 -24.09
CA SER A 923 2.10 -32.43 -24.19
C SER A 923 1.32 -32.29 -22.87
N GLY A 924 1.85 -32.80 -21.76
CA GLY A 924 1.16 -32.79 -20.46
C GLY A 924 -0.06 -33.74 -20.37
N LEU A 925 -0.33 -34.52 -21.42
CA LEU A 925 -1.42 -35.48 -21.47
C LEU A 925 -1.18 -36.63 -20.49
N ASN A 926 -2.21 -36.99 -19.71
CA ASN A 926 -2.16 -38.06 -18.72
C ASN A 926 -3.40 -38.97 -18.88
N PRO A 927 -3.25 -40.23 -19.31
CA PRO A 927 -2.00 -40.86 -19.72
C PRO A 927 -1.41 -40.25 -21.00
N ALA A 928 -0.08 -40.31 -21.14
CA ALA A 928 0.62 -40.07 -22.39
C ALA A 928 0.84 -41.40 -23.11
N THR A 929 0.51 -41.48 -24.40
CA THR A 929 0.64 -42.74 -25.16
C THR A 929 1.52 -42.61 -26.40
N VAL A 930 2.08 -43.73 -26.85
CA VAL A 930 2.69 -43.90 -28.18
C VAL A 930 2.33 -45.25 -28.77
N SER A 931 2.33 -45.32 -30.11
CA SER A 931 2.04 -46.52 -30.89
C SER A 931 3.00 -46.60 -32.07
N LEU A 932 3.53 -47.79 -32.37
CA LEU A 932 4.36 -48.04 -33.55
C LEU A 932 4.21 -49.46 -34.09
N LEU A 933 4.45 -49.64 -35.38
CA LEU A 933 4.58 -50.96 -36.00
C LEU A 933 5.95 -51.54 -35.67
N ALA A 934 6.04 -52.36 -34.63
CA ALA A 934 7.26 -53.03 -34.24
C ALA A 934 7.63 -54.14 -35.24
N ARG A 935 8.93 -54.41 -35.33
CA ARG A 935 9.54 -55.55 -36.04
C ARG A 935 10.14 -56.51 -35.00
N PRO A 936 10.50 -57.76 -35.36
CA PRO A 936 11.14 -58.70 -34.43
C PRO A 936 12.47 -58.14 -33.90
N SER A 937 12.47 -57.62 -32.67
CA SER A 937 13.57 -56.85 -32.09
C SER A 937 13.33 -56.53 -30.60
N ARG A 938 14.39 -56.08 -29.92
CA ARG A 938 14.32 -55.47 -28.59
C ARG A 938 14.08 -53.97 -28.71
N TYR A 939 13.20 -53.45 -27.87
CA TYR A 939 12.91 -52.03 -27.72
C TYR A 939 13.11 -51.62 -26.25
N THR A 940 13.43 -50.35 -26.03
CA THR A 940 13.64 -49.75 -24.70
C THR A 940 12.61 -48.64 -24.49
N VAL A 941 11.76 -48.80 -23.48
CA VAL A 941 10.80 -47.77 -23.05
C VAL A 941 11.41 -46.96 -21.92
N LEU A 942 11.35 -45.64 -22.01
CA LEU A 942 11.80 -44.69 -20.99
C LEU A 942 10.64 -43.79 -20.57
N ALA A 943 10.38 -43.72 -19.25
CA ALA A 943 9.50 -42.71 -18.65
C ALA A 943 10.38 -41.71 -17.88
N VAL A 944 10.29 -40.41 -18.23
CA VAL A 944 11.24 -39.37 -17.80
C VAL A 944 10.49 -38.23 -17.10
N ALA A 945 10.89 -37.87 -15.87
CA ALA A 945 10.31 -36.74 -15.15
C ALA A 945 11.03 -35.43 -15.49
N ARG A 946 10.34 -34.52 -16.20
CA ARG A 946 10.82 -33.15 -16.46
C ARG A 946 10.76 -32.29 -15.20
N SER A 947 9.65 -32.34 -14.46
CA SER A 947 9.44 -31.59 -13.23
C SER A 947 8.48 -32.31 -12.27
N GLY A 948 8.55 -31.97 -10.99
CA GLY A 948 7.67 -32.51 -9.96
C GLY A 948 7.99 -33.93 -9.48
N ASN A 949 7.07 -34.50 -8.70
CA ASN A 949 7.13 -35.87 -8.18
C ASN A 949 5.83 -36.59 -8.54
N ALA A 950 5.93 -37.81 -9.08
CA ALA A 950 4.76 -38.64 -9.38
C ALA A 950 5.02 -40.14 -9.25
N ASP A 951 3.98 -40.82 -8.81
CA ASP A 951 3.84 -42.28 -8.89
C ASP A 951 3.19 -42.60 -10.26
N PHE A 952 3.79 -43.52 -11.02
CA PHE A 952 3.44 -43.77 -12.43
C PHE A 952 3.17 -45.24 -12.73
N THR A 953 2.44 -45.50 -13.81
CA THR A 953 2.20 -46.83 -14.37
C THR A 953 2.39 -46.80 -15.88
N VAL A 954 3.28 -47.67 -16.39
CA VAL A 954 3.44 -47.98 -17.81
C VAL A 954 2.69 -49.27 -18.13
N THR A 955 1.77 -49.22 -19.09
CA THR A 955 1.17 -50.39 -19.72
C THR A 955 1.77 -50.59 -21.10
N LEU A 956 2.19 -51.82 -21.39
CA LEU A 956 2.75 -52.27 -22.67
C LEU A 956 1.80 -53.32 -23.27
N THR A 957 1.35 -53.15 -24.52
CA THR A 957 0.78 -54.25 -25.32
C THR A 957 1.70 -54.47 -26.53
N TYR A 958 2.09 -55.72 -26.80
CA TYR A 958 3.04 -56.04 -27.87
C TYR A 958 2.87 -57.45 -28.45
N PRO A 959 3.26 -57.69 -29.72
CA PRO A 959 3.30 -59.02 -30.32
C PRO A 959 4.41 -59.87 -29.69
N LYS A 960 4.02 -60.99 -29.07
CA LYS A 960 4.95 -61.97 -28.49
C LYS A 960 5.46 -62.96 -29.54
#